data_AF-A0A6J8CAE4-F1
#
_entry.id   AF-A0A6J8CAE4-F1
#
_cell.length_a   1.000
_cell.length_b   1.000
_cell.length_c   1.000
_cell.angle_alpha   90.00
_cell.angle_beta   90.00
_cell.angle_gamma   90.00
#
_symmetry.space_group_name_H-M   'P 1'
#
loop_
_entity.id
_entity.type
_entity.pdbx_description
1 polymer ?
#
loop_
_entity_poly.entity_id
_entity_poly.type
_entity_poly.pdbx_seq_one_letter_code
_entity_poly.pdbx_strand_id
1 'polypeptide(L)'
;MSFLVDSCLMFFSQVLFFGGGWVFFLKQLFKDYEVHHSVVLLVFSVTFSLSCTMFELIIFEILGVLDANSRYFHWKLGLYAILSVLIVVLPFYISYFIICNLRLVPQKQHVRVLLTFAVWCISTYFFWKIGDPFPILSPKHGIFSIEQCIGRIGVIGVTIMALLSGFGAVNYPYTSMFVFIRDVKDSDIQSIEKRLMQTMDMILMKKKRIAIAKRESLKQASLTKNQGGFWGMLRNVGSSSGSTENVGQLKQEVEAYEELSRQLFLESVDLHNMQERIAYAATFKGKYFNFLGYFFSGYCVWKIFISTVNIVFDRVGKVDPITRGIDIVVNYFGFHFDMKFWSQQISFILIGIIIITSIRGLLLTLTRFFYAIASSKSSNIIVLAIAEIMGMYFVSSVLLIRMNMPIEYRTIITEVLGDLQFNFYHRWFDVIFLVSALSKGCQTEVNYFTHVTGDNTDSLFRLLHTRMRRDRPRERSENASRIKMESKCDEHHLYRREFYVLWCAGIKEEPPVESVIVCSTTVDEGSTTIIRIFHSLEGDALRADEKFLEWISNDPYVSESSTLELEIIANESPPFSFSNAFCDLIASFKEAEKTVQVELKIVRLTNIEEWEEEYEDNRDGLRYLHSTGILLSPVSGKDWGYLRQILRENKGNLYQENNYLKVRKRLSKIIKNPKDVSTWPEVKSTTETETSTIDSETIDVETMTDIPEKGPEQESNSESSSDDE
;
A
#
# COMPACT_ATOMS: atom_id res chain seq x y z
N MET A 1 -47.39 19.61 4.04
CA MET A 1 -46.75 18.83 5.13
C MET A 1 -45.98 17.64 4.58
N SER A 2 -46.61 16.52 4.17
CA SER A 2 -45.90 15.28 3.77
C SER A 2 -44.67 15.50 2.88
N PHE A 3 -44.83 16.14 1.72
CA PHE A 3 -43.73 16.37 0.78
C PHE A 3 -42.50 17.10 1.37
N LEU A 4 -42.69 18.02 2.32
CA LEU A 4 -41.58 18.70 2.99
C LEU A 4 -40.87 17.78 3.99
N VAL A 5 -41.62 17.01 4.78
CA VAL A 5 -41.05 16.00 5.70
C VAL A 5 -40.29 14.94 4.91
N ASP A 6 -40.89 14.48 3.82
CA ASP A 6 -40.30 13.53 2.87
C ASP A 6 -38.99 14.06 2.28
N SER A 7 -38.98 15.32 1.83
CA SER A 7 -37.78 15.97 1.29
C SER A 7 -36.71 16.20 2.36
N CYS A 8 -37.09 16.49 3.62
CA CYS A 8 -36.15 16.56 4.74
C CYS A 8 -35.52 15.21 5.06
N LEU A 9 -36.29 14.11 5.00
CA LEU A 9 -35.77 12.75 5.18
C LEU A 9 -34.75 12.40 4.10
N MET A 10 -35.10 12.63 2.83
CA MET A 10 -34.21 12.41 1.68
C MET A 10 -32.97 13.30 1.70
N PHE A 11 -33.07 14.54 2.19
CA PHE A 11 -31.92 15.42 2.36
C PHE A 11 -30.99 14.94 3.47
N PHE A 12 -31.54 14.46 4.59
CA PHE A 12 -30.76 13.92 5.70
C PHE A 12 -29.99 12.65 5.29
N SER A 13 -30.61 11.73 4.56
CA SER A 13 -29.92 10.54 4.04
C SER A 13 -28.84 10.90 3.02
N GLN A 14 -29.12 11.85 2.11
CA GLN A 14 -28.14 12.39 1.16
C GLN A 14 -26.88 12.94 1.87
N VAL A 15 -27.07 13.70 2.96
CA VAL A 15 -25.98 14.25 3.78
C VAL A 15 -25.19 13.14 4.49
N LEU A 16 -25.87 12.12 5.04
CA LEU A 16 -25.20 10.95 5.62
C LEU A 16 -24.35 10.19 4.59
N PHE A 17 -24.89 9.90 3.40
CA PHE A 17 -24.14 9.24 2.34
C PHE A 17 -22.98 10.10 1.81
N PHE A 18 -23.14 11.43 1.78
CA PHE A 18 -22.06 12.35 1.42
C PHE A 18 -20.92 12.31 2.45
N GLY A 19 -21.26 12.36 3.75
CA GLY A 19 -20.29 12.20 4.84
C GLY A 19 -19.58 10.83 4.78
N GLY A 20 -20.31 9.76 4.52
CA GLY A 20 -19.77 8.42 4.32
C GLY A 20 -18.78 8.33 3.15
N GLY A 21 -19.13 8.90 1.99
CA GLY A 21 -18.25 8.97 0.82
C GLY A 21 -16.99 9.81 1.06
N TRP A 22 -17.13 10.92 1.77
CA TRP A 22 -16.04 11.82 2.15
C TRP A 22 -15.05 11.14 3.11
N VAL A 23 -15.55 10.46 4.14
CA VAL A 23 -14.72 9.68 5.09
C VAL A 23 -14.06 8.49 4.40
N PHE A 24 -14.77 7.77 3.53
CA PHE A 24 -14.20 6.67 2.74
C PHE A 24 -13.05 7.15 1.86
N PHE A 25 -13.22 8.27 1.15
CA PHE A 25 -12.17 8.85 0.31
C PHE A 25 -10.93 9.20 1.13
N LEU A 26 -11.09 9.94 2.24
CA LEU A 26 -9.96 10.39 3.06
C LEU A 26 -9.23 9.23 3.75
N LYS A 27 -9.97 8.29 4.37
CA LYS A 27 -9.36 7.21 5.17
C LYS A 27 -8.90 6.01 4.35
N GLN A 28 -9.58 5.70 3.23
CA GLN A 28 -9.37 4.45 2.49
C GLN A 28 -8.75 4.64 1.10
N LEU A 29 -8.94 5.79 0.46
CA LEU A 29 -8.47 6.04 -0.91
C LEU A 29 -7.23 6.94 -0.95
N PHE A 30 -7.18 8.01 -0.15
CA PHE A 30 -6.11 9.02 -0.19
C PHE A 30 -5.09 8.97 0.95
N LYS A 31 -5.13 7.93 1.81
CA LYS A 31 -4.29 7.82 3.02
C LYS A 31 -2.80 8.14 2.78
N ASP A 32 -2.27 7.77 1.61
CA ASP A 32 -0.84 7.84 1.29
C ASP A 32 -0.48 8.93 0.25
N TYR A 33 -1.39 9.88 -0.06
CA TYR A 33 -1.21 10.87 -1.14
C TYR A 33 -1.32 12.34 -0.67
N GLU A 34 -0.19 13.05 -0.65
CA GLU A 34 0.00 14.40 -0.09
C GLU A 34 -0.78 15.57 -0.75
N VAL A 35 -1.56 15.35 -1.82
CA VAL A 35 -2.17 16.44 -2.61
C VAL A 35 -3.70 16.34 -2.62
N HIS A 36 -4.35 17.03 -1.68
CA HIS A 36 -5.80 17.13 -1.59
C HIS A 36 -6.37 18.21 -2.55
N HIS A 37 -6.86 17.79 -3.72
CA HIS A 37 -7.75 18.66 -4.51
C HIS A 37 -9.19 18.52 -4.02
N SER A 38 -9.67 19.50 -3.24
CA SER A 38 -11.02 19.49 -2.64
C SER A 38 -12.16 19.30 -3.66
N VAL A 39 -11.96 19.74 -4.90
CA VAL A 39 -12.92 19.52 -6.00
C VAL A 39 -13.06 18.03 -6.35
N VAL A 40 -11.96 17.28 -6.38
CA VAL A 40 -11.98 15.84 -6.70
C VAL A 40 -12.69 15.06 -5.58
N LEU A 41 -12.38 15.40 -4.32
CA LEU A 41 -13.04 14.87 -3.13
C LEU A 41 -14.54 15.17 -3.12
N LEU A 42 -14.94 16.41 -3.44
CA LEU A 42 -16.35 16.81 -3.53
C LEU A 42 -17.08 16.05 -4.63
N VAL A 43 -16.54 16.02 -5.86
CA VAL A 43 -17.18 15.36 -7.01
C VAL A 43 -17.31 13.85 -6.76
N PHE A 44 -16.30 13.19 -6.20
CA PHE A 44 -16.39 11.79 -5.78
C PHE A 44 -17.50 11.58 -4.74
N SER A 45 -17.52 12.40 -3.68
CA SER A 45 -18.47 12.26 -2.56
C SER A 45 -19.92 12.54 -3.00
N VAL A 46 -20.15 13.51 -3.89
CA VAL A 46 -21.46 13.74 -4.53
C VAL A 46 -21.87 12.53 -5.37
N THR A 47 -20.97 11.98 -6.19
CA THR A 47 -21.27 10.81 -7.04
C THR A 47 -21.63 9.59 -6.18
N PHE A 48 -20.87 9.33 -5.12
CA PHE A 48 -21.14 8.25 -4.17
C PHE A 48 -22.48 8.45 -3.45
N SER A 49 -22.72 9.67 -2.96
CA SER A 49 -23.96 10.05 -2.26
C SER A 49 -25.20 9.85 -3.14
N LEU A 50 -25.22 10.44 -4.34
CA LEU A 50 -26.30 10.25 -5.32
C LEU A 50 -26.53 8.77 -5.67
N SER A 51 -25.46 7.98 -5.77
CA SER A 51 -25.56 6.55 -6.06
C SER A 51 -26.18 5.74 -4.91
N CYS A 52 -25.89 6.10 -3.66
CA CYS A 52 -26.52 5.48 -2.49
C CYS A 52 -28.00 5.85 -2.39
N THR A 53 -28.35 7.12 -2.63
CA THR A 53 -29.75 7.59 -2.68
C THR A 53 -30.58 6.83 -3.72
N MET A 54 -29.99 6.48 -4.87
CA MET A 54 -30.66 5.66 -5.89
C MET A 54 -31.02 4.24 -5.40
N PHE A 55 -30.24 3.64 -4.50
CA PHE A 55 -30.60 2.36 -3.86
C PHE A 55 -31.56 2.53 -2.68
N GLU A 56 -31.41 3.60 -1.91
CA GLU A 56 -32.35 3.95 -0.84
C GLU A 56 -33.76 4.15 -1.41
N LEU A 57 -33.89 4.81 -2.55
CA LEU A 57 -35.16 4.96 -3.26
C LEU A 57 -35.77 3.63 -3.74
N ILE A 58 -34.97 2.58 -4.01
CA ILE A 58 -35.48 1.22 -4.25
C ILE A 58 -36.03 0.62 -2.94
N ILE A 59 -35.31 0.78 -1.84
CA ILE A 59 -35.74 0.29 -0.52
C ILE A 59 -37.06 0.95 -0.11
N PHE A 60 -37.18 2.27 -0.29
CA PHE A 60 -38.41 3.01 -0.03
C PHE A 60 -39.56 2.64 -0.97
N GLU A 61 -39.28 2.32 -2.25
CA GLU A 61 -40.29 1.81 -3.18
C GLU A 61 -40.87 0.47 -2.72
N ILE A 62 -40.03 -0.46 -2.26
CA ILE A 62 -40.49 -1.79 -1.78
C ILE A 62 -41.20 -1.70 -0.43
N LEU A 63 -40.71 -0.84 0.48
CA LEU A 63 -41.31 -0.65 1.80
C LEU A 63 -42.56 0.25 1.79
N GLY A 64 -42.84 0.96 0.70
CA GLY A 64 -43.93 1.94 0.62
C GLY A 64 -43.70 3.17 1.50
N VAL A 65 -42.44 3.49 1.81
CA VAL A 65 -42.04 4.67 2.59
C VAL A 65 -42.05 5.90 1.69
N LEU A 66 -42.50 7.06 2.21
CA LEU A 66 -42.78 8.31 1.48
C LEU A 66 -44.02 8.24 0.56
N ASP A 67 -44.69 9.39 0.39
CA ASP A 67 -45.84 9.50 -0.54
C ASP A 67 -45.44 9.16 -1.99
N ALA A 68 -46.36 8.57 -2.76
CA ALA A 68 -46.09 8.12 -4.13
C ALA A 68 -45.64 9.27 -5.06
N ASN A 69 -46.25 10.46 -4.92
CA ASN A 69 -45.85 11.64 -5.69
C ASN A 69 -44.47 12.14 -5.28
N SER A 70 -44.17 12.05 -3.98
CA SER A 70 -42.86 12.41 -3.42
C SER A 70 -41.77 11.46 -3.92
N ARG A 71 -42.00 10.14 -3.89
CA ARG A 71 -41.10 9.13 -4.46
C ARG A 71 -40.84 9.38 -5.94
N TYR A 72 -41.88 9.59 -6.74
CA TYR A 72 -41.74 9.89 -8.17
C TYR A 72 -40.86 11.12 -8.42
N PHE A 73 -41.08 12.21 -7.67
CA PHE A 73 -40.25 13.42 -7.75
C PHE A 73 -38.78 13.14 -7.40
N HIS A 74 -38.51 12.44 -6.28
CA HIS A 74 -37.15 12.16 -5.83
C HIS A 74 -36.41 11.16 -6.75
N TRP A 75 -37.11 10.17 -7.31
CA TRP A 75 -36.60 9.30 -8.38
C TRP A 75 -36.16 10.10 -9.61
N LYS A 76 -37.03 10.99 -10.09
CA LYS A 76 -36.74 11.84 -11.26
C LYS A 76 -35.58 12.80 -10.99
N LEU A 77 -35.57 13.44 -9.82
CA LEU A 77 -34.49 14.34 -9.39
C LEU A 77 -33.15 13.60 -9.26
N GLY A 78 -33.13 12.45 -8.57
CA GLY A 78 -31.94 11.62 -8.37
C GLY A 78 -31.34 11.14 -9.69
N LEU A 79 -32.18 10.68 -10.63
CA LEU A 79 -31.75 10.30 -11.98
C LEU A 79 -31.19 11.48 -12.77
N TYR A 80 -31.88 12.63 -12.82
CA TYR A 80 -31.31 13.80 -13.50
C TYR A 80 -29.98 14.25 -12.87
N ALA A 81 -29.86 14.22 -11.54
CA ALA A 81 -28.63 14.60 -10.85
C ALA A 81 -27.47 13.65 -11.18
N ILE A 82 -27.65 12.33 -11.05
CA ILE A 82 -26.57 11.36 -11.31
C ILE A 82 -26.18 11.31 -12.80
N LEU A 83 -27.15 11.42 -13.72
CA LEU A 83 -26.89 11.53 -15.17
C LEU A 83 -26.11 12.81 -15.50
N SER A 84 -26.48 13.94 -14.90
CA SER A 84 -25.75 15.20 -15.11
C SER A 84 -24.31 15.12 -14.61
N VAL A 85 -24.10 14.49 -13.44
CA VAL A 85 -22.75 14.28 -12.89
C VAL A 85 -21.91 13.36 -13.79
N LEU A 86 -22.48 12.27 -14.29
CA LEU A 86 -21.77 11.28 -15.12
C LEU A 86 -21.50 11.75 -16.56
N ILE A 87 -22.43 12.45 -17.20
CA ILE A 87 -22.29 12.84 -18.62
C ILE A 87 -21.55 14.18 -18.76
N VAL A 88 -21.75 15.12 -17.83
CA VAL A 88 -21.21 16.49 -17.94
C VAL A 88 -20.05 16.71 -16.97
N VAL A 89 -20.30 16.57 -15.67
CA VAL A 89 -19.38 17.06 -14.63
C VAL A 89 -18.08 16.25 -14.57
N LEU A 90 -18.18 14.92 -14.50
CA LEU A 90 -17.02 14.03 -14.39
C LEU A 90 -16.13 14.09 -15.65
N PRO A 91 -16.65 13.92 -16.89
CA PRO A 91 -15.83 14.04 -18.11
C PRO A 91 -15.17 15.40 -18.26
N PHE A 92 -15.82 16.49 -17.81
CA PHE A 92 -15.24 17.83 -17.84
C PHE A 92 -14.02 17.94 -16.91
N TYR A 93 -14.13 17.49 -15.67
CA TYR A 93 -13.00 17.51 -14.73
C TYR A 93 -11.88 16.55 -15.14
N ILE A 94 -12.20 15.35 -15.66
CA ILE A 94 -11.21 14.41 -16.20
C ILE A 94 -10.42 15.09 -17.34
N SER A 95 -11.13 15.71 -18.29
CA SER A 95 -10.51 16.48 -19.38
C SER A 95 -9.62 17.61 -18.85
N TYR A 96 -10.09 18.37 -17.85
CA TYR A 96 -9.34 19.46 -17.25
C TYR A 96 -8.02 19.00 -16.61
N PHE A 97 -8.06 17.94 -15.79
CA PHE A 97 -6.87 17.41 -15.13
C PHE A 97 -5.90 16.74 -16.11
N ILE A 98 -6.39 16.08 -17.17
CA ILE A 98 -5.54 15.58 -18.27
C ILE A 98 -4.79 16.75 -18.93
N ILE A 99 -5.51 17.80 -19.35
CA ILE A 99 -4.89 18.98 -19.98
C ILE A 99 -3.90 19.69 -19.05
N CYS A 100 -4.17 19.76 -17.75
CA CYS A 100 -3.24 20.35 -16.78
C CYS A 100 -1.95 19.53 -16.56
N ASN A 101 -1.97 18.22 -16.81
CA ASN A 101 -0.79 17.35 -16.68
C ASN A 101 0.09 17.34 -17.95
N LEU A 102 -0.45 17.76 -19.10
CA LEU A 102 0.29 17.84 -20.36
C LEU A 102 1.30 19.00 -20.36
N ARG A 103 2.60 18.65 -20.27
CA ARG A 103 3.74 19.59 -20.33
C ARG A 103 3.81 20.45 -21.60
N LEU A 104 3.13 20.05 -22.67
CA LEU A 104 3.13 20.74 -23.96
C LEU A 104 2.11 21.90 -24.04
N VAL A 105 1.18 22.01 -23.08
CA VAL A 105 0.11 23.00 -23.13
C VAL A 105 0.57 24.33 -22.51
N PRO A 106 0.42 25.48 -23.22
CA PRO A 106 0.77 26.79 -22.69
C PRO A 106 0.16 27.06 -21.30
N GLN A 107 0.90 27.75 -20.44
CA GLN A 107 0.48 28.02 -19.06
C GLN A 107 -0.64 29.08 -18.94
N LYS A 108 -1.10 29.64 -20.06
CA LYS A 108 -2.20 30.61 -20.11
C LYS A 108 -3.54 29.93 -19.79
N GLN A 109 -4.21 30.38 -18.73
CA GLN A 109 -5.44 29.77 -18.21
C GLN A 109 -6.56 29.67 -19.27
N HIS A 110 -6.80 30.72 -20.06
CA HIS A 110 -7.82 30.69 -21.13
C HIS A 110 -7.57 29.61 -22.18
N VAL A 111 -6.31 29.35 -22.56
CA VAL A 111 -5.96 28.30 -23.54
C VAL A 111 -6.24 26.92 -22.95
N ARG A 112 -5.93 26.71 -21.66
CA ARG A 112 -6.23 25.45 -20.95
C ARG A 112 -7.74 25.19 -20.85
N VAL A 113 -8.53 26.21 -20.51
CA VAL A 113 -10.00 26.09 -20.43
C VAL A 113 -10.62 25.85 -21.80
N LEU A 114 -10.18 26.55 -22.85
CA LEU A 114 -10.66 26.34 -24.21
C LEU A 114 -10.33 24.94 -24.73
N LEU A 115 -9.09 24.47 -24.49
CA LEU A 115 -8.66 23.12 -24.87
C LEU A 115 -9.41 22.03 -24.07
N THR A 116 -9.66 22.29 -22.78
CA THR A 116 -10.50 21.43 -21.93
C THR A 116 -11.91 21.31 -22.49
N PHE A 117 -12.54 22.43 -22.87
CA PHE A 117 -13.87 22.45 -23.47
C PHE A 117 -13.90 21.70 -24.82
N ALA A 118 -12.87 21.87 -25.65
CA ALA A 118 -12.75 21.12 -26.91
C ALA A 118 -12.63 19.60 -26.67
N VAL A 119 -11.78 19.16 -25.74
CA VAL A 119 -11.63 17.74 -25.38
C VAL A 119 -12.91 17.19 -24.77
N TRP A 120 -13.59 17.96 -23.91
CA TRP A 120 -14.87 17.58 -23.32
C TRP A 120 -16.00 17.46 -24.36
N CYS A 121 -16.07 18.36 -25.34
CA CYS A 121 -16.99 18.23 -26.47
C CYS A 121 -16.71 16.96 -27.29
N ILE A 122 -15.43 16.63 -27.50
CA ILE A 122 -15.01 15.41 -28.20
C ILE A 122 -15.36 14.15 -27.40
N SER A 123 -15.09 14.11 -26.08
CA SER A 123 -15.45 12.97 -25.23
C SER A 123 -16.96 12.78 -25.15
N THR A 124 -17.71 13.89 -25.05
CA THR A 124 -19.17 13.89 -25.11
C THR A 124 -19.65 13.35 -26.46
N TYR A 125 -19.10 13.80 -27.58
CA TYR A 125 -19.43 13.26 -28.91
C TYR A 125 -19.17 11.74 -29.02
N PHE A 126 -18.03 11.24 -28.52
CA PHE A 126 -17.74 9.81 -28.50
C PHE A 126 -18.71 9.02 -27.58
N PHE A 127 -19.06 9.57 -26.42
CA PHE A 127 -20.13 9.01 -25.57
C PHE A 127 -21.49 8.99 -26.30
N TRP A 128 -21.81 10.01 -27.09
CA TRP A 128 -23.01 9.98 -27.93
C TRP A 128 -22.86 8.99 -29.10
N LYS A 129 -21.67 8.72 -29.61
CA LYS A 129 -21.47 7.74 -30.69
C LYS A 129 -21.53 6.29 -30.21
N ILE A 130 -21.10 6.00 -28.96
CA ILE A 130 -21.05 4.63 -28.42
C ILE A 130 -22.44 3.99 -28.28
N GLY A 131 -23.50 4.80 -28.16
CA GLY A 131 -24.88 4.34 -28.02
C GLY A 131 -25.60 3.99 -29.33
N ASP A 132 -25.07 4.41 -30.47
CA ASP A 132 -25.72 4.25 -31.78
C ASP A 132 -25.80 2.79 -32.28
N PRO A 133 -24.83 1.89 -32.01
CA PRO A 133 -24.89 0.49 -32.46
C PRO A 133 -25.92 -0.38 -31.72
N PHE A 134 -26.52 0.13 -30.64
CA PHE A 134 -27.33 -0.66 -29.72
C PHE A 134 -28.84 -0.39 -29.86
N PRO A 135 -29.72 -1.40 -29.70
CA PRO A 135 -31.17 -1.27 -29.81
C PRO A 135 -31.80 -0.60 -28.57
N ILE A 136 -31.32 0.59 -28.24
CA ILE A 136 -31.75 1.43 -27.10
C ILE A 136 -32.77 2.49 -27.57
N LEU A 137 -32.76 2.81 -28.86
CA LEU A 137 -33.48 3.93 -29.45
C LEU A 137 -34.94 3.57 -29.74
N SER A 138 -35.85 3.96 -28.85
CA SER A 138 -37.26 4.16 -29.22
C SER A 138 -37.36 5.35 -30.19
N PRO A 139 -37.90 5.20 -31.41
CA PRO A 139 -37.97 6.29 -32.40
C PRO A 139 -38.84 7.48 -32.01
N LYS A 140 -39.51 7.43 -30.85
CA LYS A 140 -40.50 8.41 -30.40
C LYS A 140 -39.92 9.53 -29.53
N HIS A 141 -38.66 9.44 -29.10
CA HIS A 141 -38.08 10.36 -28.13
C HIS A 141 -36.89 11.15 -28.69
N GLY A 142 -36.83 12.45 -28.34
CA GLY A 142 -35.80 13.37 -28.81
C GLY A 142 -34.41 13.08 -28.23
N ILE A 143 -33.40 13.70 -28.84
CA ILE A 143 -31.95 13.46 -28.59
C ILE A 143 -31.57 13.62 -27.11
N PHE A 144 -32.24 14.48 -26.35
CA PHE A 144 -31.98 14.71 -24.92
C PHE A 144 -32.95 13.97 -23.97
N SER A 145 -33.58 12.87 -24.43
CA SER A 145 -34.45 12.07 -23.56
C SER A 145 -33.66 11.34 -22.47
N ILE A 146 -34.23 11.29 -21.27
CA ILE A 146 -33.64 10.62 -20.10
C ILE A 146 -33.38 9.13 -20.39
N GLU A 147 -34.28 8.48 -21.13
CA GLU A 147 -34.15 7.07 -21.56
C GLU A 147 -32.86 6.83 -22.36
N GLN A 148 -32.55 7.73 -23.31
CA GLN A 148 -31.36 7.60 -24.16
C GLN A 148 -30.08 7.76 -23.35
N CYS A 149 -30.06 8.69 -22.38
CA CYS A 149 -28.95 8.87 -21.46
C CYS A 149 -28.77 7.65 -20.52
N ILE A 150 -29.85 7.20 -19.87
CA ILE A 150 -29.86 6.04 -18.98
C ILE A 150 -29.41 4.78 -19.72
N GLY A 151 -29.92 4.53 -20.92
CA GLY A 151 -29.59 3.32 -21.65
C GLY A 151 -28.12 3.26 -22.09
N ARG A 152 -27.54 4.40 -22.47
CA ARG A 152 -26.12 4.50 -22.87
C ARG A 152 -25.18 4.26 -21.69
N ILE A 153 -25.45 4.89 -20.55
CA ILE A 153 -24.75 4.59 -19.28
C ILE A 153 -24.97 3.13 -18.87
N GLY A 154 -26.19 2.62 -19.04
CA GLY A 154 -26.57 1.24 -18.78
C GLY A 154 -25.70 0.25 -19.53
N VAL A 155 -25.43 0.45 -20.82
CA VAL A 155 -24.53 -0.45 -21.56
C VAL A 155 -23.11 -0.41 -20.99
N ILE A 156 -22.56 0.77 -20.71
CA ILE A 156 -21.18 0.90 -20.22
C ILE A 156 -21.05 0.26 -18.82
N GLY A 157 -21.94 0.58 -17.89
CA GLY A 157 -21.90 0.04 -16.53
C GLY A 157 -22.27 -1.45 -16.46
N VAL A 158 -23.19 -1.95 -17.29
CA VAL A 158 -23.45 -3.40 -17.42
C VAL A 158 -22.20 -4.11 -17.97
N THR A 159 -21.50 -3.52 -18.93
CA THR A 159 -20.22 -4.06 -19.43
C THR A 159 -19.19 -4.16 -18.30
N ILE A 160 -19.01 -3.09 -17.50
CA ILE A 160 -18.11 -3.08 -16.34
C ILE A 160 -18.53 -4.15 -15.31
N MET A 161 -19.81 -4.21 -14.96
CA MET A 161 -20.34 -5.18 -13.99
C MET A 161 -20.16 -6.63 -14.46
N ALA A 162 -20.37 -6.89 -15.75
CA ALA A 162 -20.19 -8.20 -16.36
C ALA A 162 -18.71 -8.62 -16.42
N LEU A 163 -17.81 -7.70 -16.79
CA LEU A 163 -16.35 -7.92 -16.76
C LEU A 163 -15.85 -8.24 -15.34
N LEU A 164 -16.27 -7.47 -14.33
CA LEU A 164 -15.89 -7.71 -12.94
C LEU A 164 -16.47 -9.03 -12.42
N SER A 165 -17.73 -9.35 -12.77
CA SER A 165 -18.35 -10.63 -12.37
C SER A 165 -17.70 -11.83 -13.07
N GLY A 166 -17.31 -11.72 -14.35
CA GLY A 166 -16.70 -12.81 -15.12
C GLY A 166 -15.26 -13.08 -14.68
N PHE A 167 -14.46 -12.03 -14.49
CA PHE A 167 -13.15 -12.11 -13.86
C PHE A 167 -13.25 -12.74 -12.46
N GLY A 168 -14.18 -12.26 -11.63
CA GLY A 168 -14.40 -12.77 -10.28
C GLY A 168 -14.79 -14.25 -10.25
N ALA A 169 -15.61 -14.71 -11.19
CA ALA A 169 -16.07 -16.10 -11.27
C ALA A 169 -14.93 -17.13 -11.47
N VAL A 170 -13.83 -16.72 -12.09
CA VAL A 170 -12.64 -17.58 -12.28
C VAL A 170 -11.56 -17.27 -11.24
N ASN A 171 -11.33 -15.98 -10.95
CA ASN A 171 -10.26 -15.56 -10.06
C ASN A 171 -10.53 -15.92 -8.58
N TYR A 172 -11.78 -15.95 -8.14
CA TYR A 172 -12.09 -16.32 -6.75
C TYR A 172 -11.78 -17.81 -6.48
N PRO A 173 -12.31 -18.81 -7.22
CA PRO A 173 -11.91 -20.21 -7.06
C PRO A 173 -10.38 -20.40 -7.13
N TYR A 174 -9.71 -19.78 -8.12
CA TYR A 174 -8.26 -19.88 -8.29
C TYR A 174 -7.44 -19.38 -7.07
N THR A 175 -7.94 -18.33 -6.40
CA THR A 175 -7.24 -17.74 -5.24
C THR A 175 -7.62 -18.41 -3.91
N SER A 176 -8.86 -18.88 -3.75
CA SER A 176 -9.37 -19.44 -2.48
C SER A 176 -9.19 -20.95 -2.33
N MET A 177 -9.12 -21.72 -3.41
CA MET A 177 -9.05 -23.19 -3.34
C MET A 177 -7.63 -23.70 -3.13
N PHE A 178 -7.51 -24.72 -2.27
CA PHE A 178 -6.26 -25.46 -2.06
C PHE A 178 -5.77 -26.18 -3.33
N VAL A 179 -6.68 -26.65 -4.20
CA VAL A 179 -6.35 -27.37 -5.46
C VAL A 179 -5.49 -26.53 -6.42
N PHE A 180 -5.57 -25.20 -6.35
CA PHE A 180 -4.77 -24.28 -7.17
C PHE A 180 -3.59 -23.66 -6.41
N ILE A 181 -3.25 -24.18 -5.24
CA ILE A 181 -2.01 -23.83 -4.53
C ILE A 181 -0.91 -24.78 -5.01
N ARG A 182 0.22 -24.20 -5.41
CA ARG A 182 1.43 -24.94 -5.74
C ARG A 182 2.09 -25.43 -4.46
N ASP A 183 2.46 -26.70 -4.39
CA ASP A 183 3.33 -27.20 -3.32
C ASP A 183 4.73 -26.58 -3.45
N VAL A 184 5.05 -25.63 -2.57
CA VAL A 184 6.36 -24.97 -2.50
C VAL A 184 7.08 -25.46 -1.24
N LYS A 185 8.35 -25.87 -1.39
CA LYS A 185 9.22 -26.24 -0.27
C LYS A 185 10.24 -25.14 -0.02
N ASP A 186 10.67 -25.00 1.23
CA ASP A 186 11.68 -24.01 1.63
C ASP A 186 13.00 -24.17 0.86
N SER A 187 13.33 -25.40 0.46
CA SER A 187 14.50 -25.70 -0.39
C SER A 187 14.42 -25.07 -1.78
N ASP A 188 13.21 -24.88 -2.32
CA ASP A 188 13.01 -24.32 -3.65
C ASP A 188 13.14 -22.79 -3.59
N ILE A 189 12.57 -22.15 -2.56
CA ILE A 189 12.77 -20.72 -2.24
C ILE A 189 14.27 -20.41 -2.13
N GLN A 190 14.98 -21.12 -1.24
CA GLN A 190 16.44 -20.95 -1.05
C GLN A 190 17.23 -21.14 -2.35
N SER A 191 16.79 -22.02 -3.25
CA SER A 191 17.46 -22.25 -4.54
C SER A 191 17.33 -21.06 -5.50
N ILE A 192 16.15 -20.42 -5.54
CA ILE A 192 15.89 -19.24 -6.39
C ILE A 192 16.54 -17.99 -5.78
N GLU A 193 16.46 -17.79 -4.47
CA GLU A 193 17.18 -16.71 -3.78
C GLU A 193 18.69 -16.79 -4.01
N LYS A 194 19.27 -17.99 -3.93
CA LYS A 194 20.68 -18.20 -4.24
C LYS A 194 21.02 -17.88 -5.69
N ARG A 195 20.16 -18.24 -6.64
CA ARG A 195 20.31 -17.90 -8.07
C ARG A 195 20.18 -16.40 -8.32
N LEU A 196 19.27 -15.73 -7.60
CA LEU A 196 19.08 -14.27 -7.63
C LEU A 196 20.32 -13.55 -7.08
N MET A 197 20.84 -13.96 -5.91
CA MET A 197 22.07 -13.42 -5.33
C MET A 197 23.27 -13.58 -6.28
N GLN A 198 23.48 -14.79 -6.82
CA GLN A 198 24.53 -15.03 -7.83
C GLN A 198 24.37 -14.14 -9.07
N THR A 199 23.14 -13.88 -9.51
CA THR A 199 22.84 -12.98 -10.63
C THR A 199 23.17 -11.53 -10.28
N MET A 200 22.82 -11.08 -9.07
CA MET A 200 23.18 -9.75 -8.56
C MET A 200 24.70 -9.54 -8.46
N ASP A 201 25.45 -10.53 -7.95
CA ASP A 201 26.91 -10.48 -7.91
C ASP A 201 27.53 -10.34 -9.31
N MET A 202 27.01 -11.07 -10.30
CA MET A 202 27.44 -10.95 -11.69
C MET A 202 27.14 -9.56 -12.29
N ILE A 203 25.99 -8.96 -11.96
CA ILE A 203 25.66 -7.57 -12.32
C ILE A 203 26.65 -6.60 -11.68
N LEU A 204 26.91 -6.74 -10.37
CA LEU A 204 27.83 -5.88 -9.62
C LEU A 204 29.25 -5.96 -10.19
N MET A 205 29.76 -7.17 -10.45
CA MET A 205 31.07 -7.38 -11.06
C MET A 205 31.17 -6.74 -12.46
N LYS A 206 30.17 -6.92 -13.33
CA LYS A 206 30.16 -6.33 -14.68
C LYS A 206 30.02 -4.80 -14.64
N LYS A 207 29.17 -4.25 -13.78
CA LYS A 207 29.07 -2.79 -13.55
C LYS A 207 30.37 -2.20 -13.02
N LYS A 208 31.07 -2.90 -12.12
CA LYS A 208 32.40 -2.51 -11.62
C LYS A 208 33.44 -2.48 -12.75
N ARG A 209 33.46 -3.49 -13.65
CA ARG A 209 34.31 -3.47 -14.85
C ARG A 209 34.01 -2.29 -15.76
N ILE A 210 32.74 -2.02 -16.07
CA ILE A 210 32.32 -0.86 -16.88
C ILE A 210 32.79 0.46 -16.24
N ALA A 211 32.69 0.60 -14.91
CA ALA A 211 33.16 1.79 -14.20
C ALA A 211 34.68 1.95 -14.24
N ILE A 212 35.44 0.86 -14.10
CA ILE A 212 36.91 0.85 -14.21
C ILE A 212 37.34 1.20 -15.64
N ALA A 213 36.81 0.52 -16.67
CA ALA A 213 37.10 0.80 -18.07
C ALA A 213 36.78 2.25 -18.46
N LYS A 214 35.67 2.81 -17.95
CA LYS A 214 35.33 4.23 -18.13
C LYS A 214 36.31 5.17 -17.42
N ARG A 215 36.79 4.82 -16.22
CA ARG A 215 37.81 5.59 -15.49
C ARG A 215 39.16 5.55 -16.19
N GLU A 216 39.53 4.42 -16.76
CA GLU A 216 40.76 4.24 -17.55
C GLU A 216 40.69 5.01 -18.86
N SER A 217 39.58 4.94 -19.61
CA SER A 217 39.41 5.74 -20.83
C SER A 217 39.47 7.25 -20.55
N LEU A 218 38.92 7.71 -19.42
CA LEU A 218 39.01 9.11 -18.98
C LEU A 218 40.44 9.51 -18.59
N LYS A 219 41.17 8.66 -17.85
CA LYS A 219 42.60 8.88 -17.55
C LYS A 219 43.43 8.94 -18.84
N GLN A 220 43.22 8.02 -19.76
CA GLN A 220 43.95 7.96 -21.02
C GLN A 220 43.66 9.19 -21.88
N ALA A 221 42.40 9.63 -21.99
CA ALA A 221 42.02 10.88 -22.65
C ALA A 221 42.63 12.14 -22.00
N SER A 222 42.85 12.14 -20.67
CA SER A 222 43.55 13.23 -19.98
C SER A 222 45.05 13.25 -20.28
N LEU A 223 45.68 12.09 -20.47
CA LEU A 223 47.09 11.95 -20.82
C LEU A 223 47.36 12.39 -22.27
N THR A 224 46.50 12.03 -23.24
CA THR A 224 46.65 12.48 -24.64
C THR A 224 46.49 13.98 -24.80
N LYS A 225 45.82 14.68 -23.87
CA LYS A 225 45.65 16.13 -23.92
C LYS A 225 46.96 16.91 -23.73
N ASN A 226 48.00 16.28 -23.20
CA ASN A 226 49.31 16.89 -22.93
C ASN A 226 50.40 16.53 -23.96
N GLN A 227 50.09 15.70 -24.97
CA GLN A 227 50.96 15.46 -26.12
C GLN A 227 50.20 15.76 -27.43
N GLY A 228 50.29 17.01 -27.88
CA GLY A 228 49.85 17.38 -29.22
C GLY A 228 50.75 16.72 -30.28
N GLY A 229 50.26 15.69 -30.95
CA GLY A 229 51.03 15.01 -31.99
C GLY A 229 50.28 13.88 -32.69
N PHE A 230 50.22 13.95 -34.02
CA PHE A 230 49.67 12.96 -34.96
C PHE A 230 50.16 11.52 -34.68
N TRP A 231 51.36 11.38 -34.11
CA TRP A 231 51.95 10.13 -33.63
C TRP A 231 51.12 9.36 -32.59
N GLY A 232 50.34 10.04 -31.75
CA GLY A 232 49.47 9.38 -30.76
C GLY A 232 48.30 8.63 -31.40
N MET A 233 47.83 9.10 -32.56
CA MET A 233 46.69 8.51 -33.27
C MET A 233 47.08 7.23 -34.02
N LEU A 234 48.27 7.19 -34.62
CA LEU A 234 48.76 6.01 -35.36
C LEU A 234 49.08 4.84 -34.42
N ARG A 235 49.58 5.10 -33.21
CA ARG A 235 49.91 4.06 -32.22
C ARG A 235 48.67 3.32 -31.71
N ASN A 236 47.48 3.93 -31.77
CA ASN A 236 46.22 3.29 -31.41
C ASN A 236 45.70 2.29 -32.46
N VAL A 237 46.24 2.31 -33.69
CA VAL A 237 45.83 1.40 -34.77
C VAL A 237 46.71 0.13 -34.79
N GLY A 238 47.96 0.23 -34.34
CA GLY A 238 48.94 -0.87 -34.33
C GLY A 238 48.95 -1.76 -33.08
N SER A 239 48.08 -1.51 -32.09
CA SER A 239 48.09 -2.21 -30.78
C SER A 239 46.78 -2.93 -30.45
N SER A 240 46.00 -3.29 -31.47
CA SER A 240 44.65 -3.89 -31.40
C SER A 240 44.56 -5.34 -30.88
N SER A 241 45.56 -5.80 -30.13
CA SER A 241 45.57 -7.12 -29.45
C SER A 241 45.44 -7.02 -27.92
N GLY A 242 45.42 -5.80 -27.36
CA GLY A 242 45.38 -5.53 -25.93
C GLY A 242 44.03 -5.04 -25.39
N SER A 243 43.12 -5.97 -25.11
CA SER A 243 42.13 -5.87 -24.03
C SER A 243 41.32 -4.57 -23.85
N THR A 244 40.84 -3.93 -24.91
CA THR A 244 39.64 -3.07 -24.79
C THR A 244 38.40 -3.98 -24.69
N GLU A 245 38.01 -4.35 -23.46
CA GLU A 245 36.69 -4.98 -23.24
C GLU A 245 35.62 -4.11 -23.91
N ASN A 246 34.80 -4.70 -24.79
CA ASN A 246 33.77 -3.96 -25.50
C ASN A 246 32.70 -3.46 -24.52
N VAL A 247 32.85 -2.23 -24.04
CA VAL A 247 31.95 -1.59 -23.05
C VAL A 247 30.49 -1.59 -23.52
N GLY A 248 30.24 -1.60 -24.84
CA GLY A 248 28.91 -1.81 -25.42
C GLY A 248 28.34 -3.20 -25.17
N GLN A 249 29.13 -4.27 -25.41
CA GLN A 249 28.72 -5.66 -25.14
C GLN A 249 28.49 -5.88 -23.64
N LEU A 250 29.39 -5.39 -22.78
CA LEU A 250 29.22 -5.47 -21.32
C LEU A 250 27.95 -4.76 -20.83
N LYS A 251 27.55 -3.65 -21.45
CA LYS A 251 26.28 -2.97 -21.13
C LYS A 251 25.06 -3.81 -21.53
N GLN A 252 25.07 -4.38 -22.73
CA GLN A 252 23.98 -5.24 -23.22
C GLN A 252 23.86 -6.52 -22.37
N GLU A 253 24.99 -7.10 -21.95
CA GLU A 253 24.99 -8.19 -20.97
C GLU A 253 24.40 -7.76 -19.63
N VAL A 254 24.80 -6.60 -19.09
CA VAL A 254 24.24 -6.07 -17.83
C VAL A 254 22.73 -5.84 -17.93
N GLU A 255 22.22 -5.34 -19.06
CA GLU A 255 20.78 -5.17 -19.30
C GLU A 255 20.06 -6.53 -19.32
N ALA A 256 20.62 -7.55 -19.98
CA ALA A 256 20.07 -8.91 -19.96
C ALA A 256 20.11 -9.55 -18.56
N TYR A 257 21.17 -9.35 -17.79
CA TYR A 257 21.25 -9.82 -16.40
C TYR A 257 20.29 -9.05 -15.47
N GLU A 258 20.07 -7.75 -15.69
CA GLU A 258 19.08 -6.96 -14.94
C GLU A 258 17.65 -7.45 -15.17
N GLU A 259 17.29 -7.80 -16.42
CA GLU A 259 15.98 -8.37 -16.73
C GLU A 259 15.83 -9.79 -16.14
N LEU A 260 16.86 -10.63 -16.21
CA LEU A 260 16.88 -11.93 -15.52
C LEU A 260 16.74 -11.77 -14.00
N SER A 261 17.43 -10.80 -13.39
CA SER A 261 17.31 -10.49 -11.97
C SER A 261 15.90 -10.03 -11.61
N ARG A 262 15.22 -9.26 -12.49
CA ARG A 262 13.83 -8.84 -12.30
C ARG A 262 12.88 -10.03 -12.34
N GLN A 263 13.10 -10.97 -13.25
CA GLN A 263 12.30 -12.20 -13.36
C GLN A 263 12.49 -13.11 -12.13
N LEU A 264 13.73 -13.39 -11.74
CA LEU A 264 14.05 -14.18 -10.54
C LEU A 264 13.55 -13.54 -9.24
N PHE A 265 13.52 -12.20 -9.16
CA PHE A 265 12.95 -11.49 -8.01
C PHE A 265 11.43 -11.66 -7.94
N LEU A 266 10.72 -11.51 -9.07
CA LEU A 266 9.28 -11.76 -9.12
C LEU A 266 8.94 -13.21 -8.77
N GLU A 267 9.72 -14.17 -9.29
CA GLU A 267 9.55 -15.59 -8.99
C GLU A 267 9.78 -15.90 -7.49
N SER A 268 10.80 -15.30 -6.85
CA SER A 268 11.02 -15.44 -5.40
C SER A 268 9.86 -14.87 -4.56
N VAL A 269 9.33 -13.70 -4.96
CA VAL A 269 8.16 -13.08 -4.33
C VAL A 269 6.91 -13.95 -4.51
N ASP A 270 6.70 -14.52 -5.70
CA ASP A 270 5.59 -15.43 -5.96
C ASP A 270 5.70 -16.73 -5.16
N LEU A 271 6.91 -17.29 -4.96
CA LEU A 271 7.10 -18.44 -4.07
C LEU A 271 6.79 -18.10 -2.60
N HIS A 272 7.22 -16.94 -2.09
CA HIS A 272 6.86 -16.47 -0.75
C HIS A 272 5.35 -16.29 -0.60
N ASN A 273 4.68 -15.63 -1.55
CA ASN A 273 3.23 -15.50 -1.58
C ASN A 273 2.52 -16.87 -1.57
N MET A 274 3.09 -17.90 -2.22
CA MET A 274 2.54 -19.26 -2.18
C MET A 274 2.78 -19.94 -0.82
N GLN A 275 3.95 -19.77 -0.20
CA GLN A 275 4.24 -20.28 1.14
C GLN A 275 3.28 -19.67 2.18
N GLU A 276 3.04 -18.37 2.12
CA GLU A 276 2.02 -17.68 2.94
C GLU A 276 0.60 -18.23 2.68
N ARG A 277 0.24 -18.51 1.41
CA ARG A 277 -1.05 -19.14 1.08
C ARG A 277 -1.18 -20.55 1.64
N ILE A 278 -0.13 -21.37 1.66
CA ILE A 278 -0.12 -22.69 2.28
C ILE A 278 -0.34 -22.56 3.80
N ALA A 279 0.42 -21.68 4.46
CA ALA A 279 0.28 -21.42 5.89
C ALA A 279 -1.14 -20.90 6.23
N TYR A 280 -1.67 -19.96 5.43
CA TYR A 280 -3.02 -19.45 5.58
C TYR A 280 -4.08 -20.55 5.39
N ALA A 281 -3.94 -21.41 4.38
CA ALA A 281 -4.88 -22.50 4.10
C ALA A 281 -4.94 -23.54 5.24
N ALA A 282 -3.84 -23.74 5.98
CA ALA A 282 -3.82 -24.61 7.16
C ALA A 282 -4.66 -24.07 8.34
N THR A 283 -4.83 -22.75 8.44
CA THR A 283 -5.62 -22.11 9.52
C THR A 283 -7.11 -22.45 9.43
N PHE A 284 -7.84 -22.37 10.54
CA PHE A 284 -9.31 -22.53 10.55
C PHE A 284 -10.03 -21.56 9.61
N LYS A 285 -9.54 -20.31 9.53
CA LYS A 285 -10.03 -19.29 8.59
C LYS A 285 -9.79 -19.71 7.13
N GLY A 286 -8.60 -20.21 6.81
CA GLY A 286 -8.27 -20.77 5.50
C GLY A 286 -9.16 -21.94 5.10
N LYS A 287 -9.38 -22.90 6.01
CA LYS A 287 -10.28 -24.05 5.79
C LYS A 287 -11.72 -23.62 5.48
N TYR A 288 -12.25 -22.62 6.19
CA TYR A 288 -13.56 -22.04 5.89
C TYR A 288 -13.61 -21.41 4.50
N PHE A 289 -12.63 -20.57 4.13
CA PHE A 289 -12.59 -19.95 2.80
C PHE A 289 -12.34 -20.97 1.66
N ASN A 290 -11.63 -22.06 1.91
CA ASN A 290 -11.47 -23.17 0.96
C ASN A 290 -12.79 -23.89 0.70
N PHE A 291 -13.56 -24.23 1.75
CA PHE A 291 -14.91 -24.78 1.62
C PHE A 291 -15.85 -23.84 0.85
N LEU A 292 -15.84 -22.55 1.21
CA LEU A 292 -16.61 -21.51 0.53
C LEU A 292 -16.18 -21.36 -0.95
N GLY A 293 -14.90 -21.56 -1.24
CA GLY A 293 -14.34 -21.65 -2.59
C GLY A 293 -14.98 -22.75 -3.45
N TYR A 294 -15.12 -23.97 -2.91
CA TYR A 294 -15.81 -25.07 -3.61
C TYR A 294 -17.28 -24.75 -3.89
N PHE A 295 -18.00 -24.19 -2.92
CA PHE A 295 -19.39 -23.76 -3.12
C PHE A 295 -19.52 -22.71 -4.24
N PHE A 296 -18.69 -21.66 -4.19
CA PHE A 296 -18.70 -20.62 -5.21
C PHE A 296 -18.23 -21.12 -6.59
N SER A 297 -17.30 -22.08 -6.66
CA SER A 297 -16.91 -22.71 -7.93
C SER A 297 -18.08 -23.45 -8.58
N GLY A 298 -18.83 -24.25 -7.81
CA GLY A 298 -20.06 -24.90 -8.31
C GLY A 298 -21.08 -23.88 -8.83
N TYR A 299 -21.29 -22.78 -8.10
CA TYR A 299 -22.11 -21.66 -8.55
C TYR A 299 -21.57 -20.98 -9.82
N CYS A 300 -20.26 -20.79 -9.94
CA CYS A 300 -19.63 -20.16 -11.10
C CYS A 300 -19.71 -21.03 -12.35
N VAL A 301 -19.50 -22.35 -12.24
CA VAL A 301 -19.71 -23.31 -13.34
C VAL A 301 -21.19 -23.32 -13.76
N TRP A 302 -22.12 -23.36 -12.80
CA TRP A 302 -23.54 -23.24 -13.08
C TRP A 302 -23.90 -21.91 -13.76
N LYS A 303 -23.32 -20.79 -13.31
CA LYS A 303 -23.55 -19.45 -13.89
C LYS A 303 -23.02 -19.38 -15.34
N ILE A 304 -21.82 -19.89 -15.61
CA ILE A 304 -21.26 -19.98 -16.97
C ILE A 304 -22.17 -20.85 -17.87
N PHE A 305 -22.64 -21.99 -17.37
CA PHE A 305 -23.55 -22.87 -18.09
C PHE A 305 -24.90 -22.19 -18.42
N ILE A 306 -25.56 -21.58 -17.43
CA ILE A 306 -26.86 -20.93 -17.67
C ILE A 306 -26.74 -19.69 -18.56
N SER A 307 -25.69 -18.87 -18.42
CA SER A 307 -25.44 -17.75 -19.35
C SER A 307 -25.19 -18.26 -20.78
N THR A 308 -24.48 -19.39 -20.96
CA THR A 308 -24.32 -20.02 -22.28
C THR A 308 -25.66 -20.48 -22.85
N VAL A 309 -26.51 -21.14 -22.03
CA VAL A 309 -27.87 -21.55 -22.42
C VAL A 309 -28.75 -20.36 -22.78
N ASN A 310 -28.71 -19.27 -22.01
CA ASN A 310 -29.45 -18.04 -22.29
C ASN A 310 -29.08 -17.44 -23.66
N ILE A 311 -27.78 -17.41 -23.99
CA ILE A 311 -27.27 -16.90 -25.27
C ILE A 311 -27.68 -17.81 -26.44
N VAL A 312 -27.54 -19.14 -26.29
CA VAL A 312 -27.79 -20.11 -27.37
C VAL A 312 -29.28 -20.27 -27.69
N PHE A 313 -30.14 -20.28 -26.67
CA PHE A 313 -31.58 -20.52 -26.82
C PHE A 313 -32.43 -19.23 -26.74
N ASP A 314 -31.80 -18.05 -26.76
CA ASP A 314 -32.40 -16.72 -26.57
C ASP A 314 -33.41 -16.66 -25.41
N ARG A 315 -33.08 -17.35 -24.32
CA ARG A 315 -34.00 -17.61 -23.21
C ARG A 315 -33.95 -16.46 -22.21
N VAL A 316 -34.85 -15.50 -22.35
CA VAL A 316 -34.97 -14.37 -21.43
C VAL A 316 -36.01 -14.63 -20.34
N GLY A 317 -35.61 -14.46 -19.07
CA GLY A 317 -36.45 -14.15 -17.90
C GLY A 317 -37.84 -14.80 -17.80
N LYS A 318 -37.92 -16.13 -17.63
CA LYS A 318 -39.18 -16.82 -17.28
C LYS A 318 -39.29 -17.11 -15.78
N VAL A 319 -39.92 -16.16 -15.08
CA VAL A 319 -40.24 -16.12 -13.64
C VAL A 319 -39.01 -15.96 -12.76
N ASP A 320 -39.10 -15.14 -11.71
CA ASP A 320 -37.99 -14.90 -10.78
C ASP A 320 -37.53 -16.24 -10.16
N PRO A 321 -36.22 -16.49 -10.05
CA PRO A 321 -35.71 -17.77 -9.54
C PRO A 321 -36.15 -18.02 -8.10
N ILE A 322 -36.40 -16.96 -7.33
CA ILE A 322 -36.92 -16.99 -5.95
C ILE A 322 -38.38 -17.43 -5.96
N THR A 323 -39.24 -16.74 -6.72
CA THR A 323 -40.67 -17.07 -6.88
C THR A 323 -40.85 -18.52 -7.34
N ARG A 324 -40.06 -18.95 -8.33
CA ARG A 324 -40.08 -20.34 -8.83
C ARG A 324 -39.50 -21.35 -7.84
N GLY A 325 -38.49 -20.97 -7.05
CA GLY A 325 -37.96 -21.80 -5.98
C GLY A 325 -38.97 -22.02 -4.85
N ILE A 326 -39.64 -20.95 -4.42
CA ILE A 326 -40.73 -20.99 -3.44
C ILE A 326 -41.89 -21.84 -3.98
N ASP A 327 -42.27 -21.70 -5.26
CA ASP A 327 -43.31 -22.51 -5.90
C ASP A 327 -42.99 -24.02 -5.82
N ILE A 328 -41.75 -24.40 -6.15
CA ILE A 328 -41.30 -25.80 -6.03
C ILE A 328 -41.31 -26.27 -4.58
N VAL A 329 -40.86 -25.46 -3.62
CA VAL A 329 -40.81 -25.81 -2.19
C VAL A 329 -42.23 -25.95 -1.60
N VAL A 330 -43.13 -25.00 -1.89
CA VAL A 330 -44.52 -25.03 -1.39
C VAL A 330 -45.28 -26.23 -1.95
N ASN A 331 -45.16 -26.51 -3.26
CA ASN A 331 -45.76 -27.70 -3.86
C ASN A 331 -45.14 -29.02 -3.37
N TYR A 332 -43.87 -29.03 -2.98
CA TYR A 332 -43.20 -30.23 -2.44
C TYR A 332 -43.56 -30.53 -0.98
N PHE A 333 -43.71 -29.50 -0.14
CA PHE A 333 -44.02 -29.68 1.28
C PHE A 333 -45.51 -29.60 1.64
N GLY A 334 -46.38 -29.16 0.72
CA GLY A 334 -47.84 -29.21 0.88
C GLY A 334 -48.44 -28.32 1.98
N PHE A 335 -47.66 -27.37 2.52
CA PHE A 335 -48.15 -26.44 3.53
C PHE A 335 -49.00 -25.32 2.91
N HIS A 336 -50.06 -24.91 3.63
CA HIS A 336 -50.81 -23.67 3.37
C HIS A 336 -49.97 -22.44 3.77
N PHE A 337 -48.88 -22.20 3.04
CA PHE A 337 -48.00 -21.07 3.21
C PHE A 337 -48.53 -19.89 2.40
N ASP A 338 -48.66 -18.69 3.00
CA ASP A 338 -48.99 -17.49 2.24
C ASP A 338 -47.79 -17.11 1.37
N MET A 339 -47.82 -17.67 0.17
CA MET A 339 -46.77 -17.58 -0.83
C MET A 339 -46.48 -16.13 -1.21
N LYS A 340 -47.49 -15.25 -1.23
CA LYS A 340 -47.33 -13.85 -1.63
C LYS A 340 -46.60 -13.05 -0.55
N PHE A 341 -47.08 -13.15 0.69
CA PHE A 341 -46.46 -12.46 1.82
C PHE A 341 -44.98 -12.84 1.98
N TRP A 342 -44.68 -14.15 1.99
CA TRP A 342 -43.31 -14.61 2.17
C TRP A 342 -42.43 -14.41 0.93
N SER A 343 -42.95 -14.52 -0.29
CA SER A 343 -42.14 -14.19 -1.49
C SER A 343 -41.73 -12.72 -1.50
N GLN A 344 -42.60 -11.82 -1.04
CA GLN A 344 -42.29 -10.40 -0.91
C GLN A 344 -41.17 -10.16 0.11
N GLN A 345 -41.29 -10.70 1.34
CA GLN A 345 -40.28 -10.50 2.39
C GLN A 345 -38.91 -11.11 2.03
N ILE A 346 -38.90 -12.32 1.46
CA ILE A 346 -37.67 -12.97 1.00
C ILE A 346 -37.02 -12.16 -0.15
N SER A 347 -37.82 -11.67 -1.11
CA SER A 347 -37.31 -10.82 -2.19
C SER A 347 -36.74 -9.51 -1.65
N PHE A 348 -37.42 -8.84 -0.71
CA PHE A 348 -36.92 -7.62 -0.08
C PHE A 348 -35.57 -7.83 0.63
N ILE A 349 -35.46 -8.86 1.47
CA ILE A 349 -34.21 -9.20 2.18
C ILE A 349 -33.10 -9.49 1.15
N LEU A 350 -33.40 -10.25 0.10
CA LEU A 350 -32.42 -10.60 -0.93
C LEU A 350 -31.98 -9.38 -1.76
N ILE A 351 -32.89 -8.46 -2.10
CA ILE A 351 -32.56 -7.18 -2.75
C ILE A 351 -31.66 -6.34 -1.85
N GLY A 352 -31.98 -6.23 -0.55
CA GLY A 352 -31.13 -5.55 0.44
C GLY A 352 -29.72 -6.15 0.52
N ILE A 353 -29.61 -7.49 0.52
CA ILE A 353 -28.32 -8.20 0.47
C ILE A 353 -27.58 -7.89 -0.85
N ILE A 354 -28.25 -7.89 -2.00
CA ILE A 354 -27.65 -7.52 -3.30
C ILE A 354 -27.12 -6.08 -3.26
N ILE A 355 -27.88 -5.13 -2.71
CA ILE A 355 -27.45 -3.72 -2.58
C ILE A 355 -26.21 -3.62 -1.69
N ILE A 356 -26.24 -4.18 -0.48
CA ILE A 356 -25.10 -4.10 0.46
C ILE A 356 -23.86 -4.80 -0.09
N THR A 357 -24.02 -5.98 -0.70
CA THR A 357 -22.90 -6.74 -1.27
C THR A 357 -22.34 -6.10 -2.54
N SER A 358 -23.17 -5.47 -3.38
CA SER A 358 -22.70 -4.74 -4.57
C SER A 358 -21.94 -3.47 -4.19
N ILE A 359 -22.43 -2.66 -3.26
CA ILE A 359 -21.72 -1.47 -2.74
C ILE A 359 -20.36 -1.88 -2.14
N ARG A 360 -20.35 -2.85 -1.20
CA ARG A 360 -19.10 -3.34 -0.57
C ARG A 360 -18.14 -3.94 -1.59
N GLY A 361 -18.64 -4.77 -2.50
CA GLY A 361 -17.86 -5.45 -3.53
C GLY A 361 -17.20 -4.46 -4.49
N LEU A 362 -17.95 -3.45 -4.92
CA LEU A 362 -17.43 -2.36 -5.73
C LEU A 362 -16.39 -1.53 -4.97
N LEU A 363 -16.68 -1.06 -3.74
CA LEU A 363 -15.73 -0.21 -3.00
C LEU A 363 -14.39 -0.92 -2.77
N LEU A 364 -14.40 -2.20 -2.37
CA LEU A 364 -13.18 -3.00 -2.24
C LEU A 364 -12.42 -3.17 -3.57
N THR A 365 -13.16 -3.32 -4.67
CA THR A 365 -12.59 -3.45 -6.01
C THR A 365 -11.94 -2.15 -6.47
N LEU A 366 -12.61 -1.00 -6.27
CA LEU A 366 -12.08 0.32 -6.60
C LEU A 366 -10.87 0.69 -5.75
N THR A 367 -10.86 0.38 -4.45
CA THR A 367 -9.68 0.56 -3.59
C THR A 367 -8.47 -0.21 -4.13
N ARG A 368 -8.66 -1.48 -4.54
CA ARG A 368 -7.59 -2.29 -5.15
C ARG A 368 -7.11 -1.72 -6.48
N PHE A 369 -8.02 -1.32 -7.36
CA PHE A 369 -7.66 -0.69 -8.65
C PHE A 369 -6.94 0.64 -8.46
N PHE A 370 -7.35 1.45 -7.48
CA PHE A 370 -6.65 2.67 -7.13
C PHE A 370 -5.22 2.36 -6.71
N TYR A 371 -5.00 1.51 -5.70
CA TYR A 371 -3.65 1.17 -5.25
C TYR A 371 -2.77 0.50 -6.32
N ALA A 372 -3.36 -0.24 -7.26
CA ALA A 372 -2.62 -0.87 -8.36
C ALA A 372 -2.19 0.10 -9.49
N ILE A 373 -2.91 1.21 -9.69
CA ILE A 373 -2.72 2.13 -10.83
C ILE A 373 -2.23 3.51 -10.39
N ALA A 374 -2.45 3.89 -9.13
CA ALA A 374 -2.16 5.22 -8.61
C ALA A 374 -0.65 5.53 -8.65
N SER A 375 -0.32 6.57 -9.40
CA SER A 375 0.97 7.25 -9.35
C SER A 375 0.76 8.64 -8.79
N SER A 376 1.76 9.17 -8.08
CA SER A 376 1.72 10.53 -7.50
C SER A 376 1.49 11.65 -8.52
N LYS A 377 1.68 11.37 -9.82
CA LYS A 377 1.41 12.32 -10.93
C LYS A 377 0.03 12.20 -11.56
N SER A 378 -0.75 11.16 -11.27
CA SER A 378 -2.02 10.88 -11.96
C SER A 378 -3.19 10.51 -11.03
N SER A 379 -2.96 10.43 -9.71
CA SER A 379 -3.97 10.09 -8.69
C SER A 379 -5.32 10.79 -8.89
N ASN A 380 -5.33 12.11 -9.10
CA ASN A 380 -6.55 12.90 -9.33
C ASN A 380 -7.38 12.43 -10.54
N ILE A 381 -6.71 12.10 -11.66
CA ILE A 381 -7.38 11.64 -12.89
C ILE A 381 -7.94 10.24 -12.67
N ILE A 382 -7.16 9.35 -12.05
CA ILE A 382 -7.55 7.98 -11.74
C ILE A 382 -8.78 7.98 -10.82
N VAL A 383 -8.84 8.88 -9.85
CA VAL A 383 -9.94 8.99 -8.89
C VAL A 383 -11.23 9.50 -9.51
N LEU A 384 -11.14 10.48 -10.42
CA LEU A 384 -12.31 10.92 -11.19
C LEU A 384 -12.81 9.83 -12.13
N ALA A 385 -11.91 9.09 -12.80
CA ALA A 385 -12.29 7.93 -13.61
C ALA A 385 -12.91 6.80 -12.76
N ILE A 386 -12.42 6.59 -11.54
CA ILE A 386 -13.01 5.68 -10.55
C ILE A 386 -14.41 6.14 -10.14
N ALA A 387 -14.64 7.44 -9.94
CA ALA A 387 -15.97 7.99 -9.65
C ALA A 387 -16.94 7.79 -10.83
N GLU A 388 -16.46 7.95 -12.07
CA GLU A 388 -17.24 7.70 -13.29
C GLU A 388 -17.63 6.23 -13.41
N ILE A 389 -16.66 5.31 -13.30
CA ILE A 389 -16.87 3.85 -13.26
C ILE A 389 -17.86 3.45 -12.17
N MET A 390 -17.73 4.05 -10.98
CA MET A 390 -18.62 3.84 -9.83
C MET A 390 -20.07 4.22 -10.14
N GLY A 391 -20.32 5.45 -10.59
CA GLY A 391 -21.69 5.90 -10.87
C GLY A 391 -22.32 5.15 -12.04
N MET A 392 -21.55 4.83 -13.10
CA MET A 392 -22.05 4.00 -14.20
C MET A 392 -22.44 2.58 -13.74
N TYR A 393 -21.62 1.95 -12.88
CA TYR A 393 -21.93 0.65 -12.28
C TYR A 393 -23.21 0.72 -11.44
N PHE A 394 -23.38 1.76 -10.63
CA PHE A 394 -24.55 1.89 -9.75
C PHE A 394 -25.84 2.15 -10.54
N VAL A 395 -25.83 3.03 -11.54
CA VAL A 395 -26.98 3.20 -12.47
C VAL A 395 -27.33 1.89 -13.16
N SER A 396 -26.33 1.12 -13.60
CA SER A 396 -26.54 -0.21 -14.22
C SER A 396 -27.04 -1.27 -13.25
N SER A 397 -26.63 -1.21 -11.98
CA SER A 397 -27.12 -2.10 -10.93
C SER A 397 -28.60 -1.84 -10.64
N VAL A 398 -29.02 -0.57 -10.58
CA VAL A 398 -30.44 -0.18 -10.48
C VAL A 398 -31.26 -0.71 -11.66
N LEU A 399 -30.75 -0.58 -12.89
CA LEU A 399 -31.40 -1.10 -14.11
C LEU A 399 -31.64 -2.61 -14.06
N LEU A 400 -30.66 -3.38 -13.57
CA LEU A 400 -30.76 -4.85 -13.47
C LEU A 400 -31.56 -5.31 -12.25
N ILE A 401 -31.52 -4.59 -11.12
CA ILE A 401 -32.30 -4.94 -9.91
C ILE A 401 -33.80 -4.91 -10.20
N ARG A 402 -34.29 -4.01 -11.07
CA ARG A 402 -35.70 -3.98 -11.53
C ARG A 402 -36.21 -5.34 -12.02
N MET A 403 -35.35 -6.15 -12.65
CA MET A 403 -35.72 -7.47 -13.18
C MET A 403 -35.78 -8.58 -12.11
N ASN A 404 -35.32 -8.32 -10.90
CA ASN A 404 -35.46 -9.20 -9.74
C ASN A 404 -36.61 -8.79 -8.81
N MET A 405 -37.41 -7.77 -9.19
CA MET A 405 -38.51 -7.24 -8.37
C MET A 405 -39.89 -7.61 -8.93
N PRO A 406 -40.86 -7.99 -8.07
CA PRO A 406 -42.23 -8.25 -8.49
C PRO A 406 -42.89 -7.07 -9.21
N ILE A 407 -43.92 -7.37 -10.00
CA ILE A 407 -44.63 -6.40 -10.86
C ILE A 407 -45.26 -5.26 -10.06
N GLU A 408 -45.61 -5.51 -8.79
CA GLU A 408 -46.26 -4.58 -7.88
C GLU A 408 -45.33 -3.42 -7.46
N TYR A 409 -44.02 -3.67 -7.28
CA TYR A 409 -43.03 -2.70 -6.78
C TYR A 409 -42.18 -2.04 -7.86
N ARG A 410 -42.46 -2.32 -9.14
CA ARG A 410 -41.69 -1.77 -10.26
C ARG A 410 -42.40 -0.63 -11.00
N THR A 411 -43.58 -0.18 -10.58
CA THR A 411 -44.42 0.78 -11.33
C THR A 411 -43.72 2.12 -11.50
N ILE A 412 -43.39 2.83 -10.42
CA ILE A 412 -42.69 4.13 -10.46
C ILE A 412 -41.34 3.99 -11.18
N ILE A 413 -40.59 2.93 -10.86
CA ILE A 413 -39.28 2.66 -11.49
C ILE A 413 -39.42 2.44 -13.01
N THR A 414 -40.47 1.75 -13.47
CA THR A 414 -40.73 1.56 -14.91
C THR A 414 -41.08 2.88 -15.59
N GLU A 415 -41.88 3.71 -14.93
CA GLU A 415 -42.30 5.00 -15.48
C GLU A 415 -41.13 5.99 -15.61
N VAL A 416 -40.26 6.06 -14.60
CA VAL A 416 -39.14 7.02 -14.60
C VAL A 416 -37.95 6.55 -15.45
N LEU A 417 -37.72 5.23 -15.58
CA LEU A 417 -36.70 4.68 -16.50
C LEU A 417 -37.17 4.63 -17.97
N GLY A 418 -38.49 4.65 -18.20
CA GLY A 418 -39.10 4.61 -19.53
C GLY A 418 -39.07 3.25 -20.23
N ASP A 419 -39.40 3.24 -21.53
CA ASP A 419 -39.59 2.01 -22.32
C ASP A 419 -38.27 1.44 -22.87
N LEU A 420 -37.31 1.20 -21.96
CA LEU A 420 -36.04 0.57 -22.29
C LEU A 420 -36.21 -0.93 -22.58
N GLN A 421 -35.44 -1.47 -23.52
CA GLN A 421 -35.42 -2.91 -23.80
C GLN A 421 -34.59 -3.68 -22.75
N PHE A 422 -35.12 -3.88 -21.54
CA PHE A 422 -34.41 -4.52 -20.42
C PHE A 422 -33.82 -5.91 -20.76
N ASN A 423 -34.49 -6.67 -21.63
CA ASN A 423 -34.03 -7.97 -22.14
C ASN A 423 -32.65 -7.88 -22.82
N PHE A 424 -32.38 -6.79 -23.53
CA PHE A 424 -31.08 -6.56 -24.18
C PHE A 424 -29.95 -6.42 -23.15
N TYR A 425 -30.15 -5.72 -22.04
CA TYR A 425 -29.13 -5.54 -21.01
C TYR A 425 -28.76 -6.86 -20.31
N HIS A 426 -29.73 -7.75 -20.08
CA HIS A 426 -29.45 -9.09 -19.54
C HIS A 426 -28.65 -9.96 -20.51
N ARG A 427 -29.04 -9.99 -21.78
CA ARG A 427 -28.30 -10.73 -22.81
C ARG A 427 -26.89 -10.13 -23.01
N TRP A 428 -26.75 -8.81 -22.96
CA TRP A 428 -25.47 -8.12 -23.01
C TRP A 428 -24.59 -8.46 -21.80
N PHE A 429 -25.16 -8.49 -20.58
CA PHE A 429 -24.48 -8.94 -19.38
C PHE A 429 -23.95 -10.37 -19.55
N ASP A 430 -24.80 -11.33 -19.95
CA ASP A 430 -24.41 -12.73 -20.11
C ASP A 430 -23.29 -12.91 -21.15
N VAL A 431 -23.35 -12.19 -22.28
CA VAL A 431 -22.31 -12.22 -23.32
C VAL A 431 -20.97 -11.70 -22.80
N ILE A 432 -20.94 -10.51 -22.18
CA ILE A 432 -19.70 -9.92 -21.67
C ILE A 432 -19.15 -10.72 -20.48
N PHE A 433 -20.01 -11.26 -19.63
CA PHE A 433 -19.65 -12.15 -18.52
C PHE A 433 -18.95 -13.41 -19.03
N LEU A 434 -19.51 -14.06 -20.05
CA LEU A 434 -18.94 -15.27 -20.65
C LEU A 434 -17.59 -15.01 -21.31
N VAL A 435 -17.48 -13.93 -22.11
CA VAL A 435 -16.20 -13.52 -22.73
C VAL A 435 -15.14 -13.25 -21.65
N SER A 436 -15.49 -12.52 -20.60
CA SER A 436 -14.58 -12.22 -19.49
C SER A 436 -14.11 -13.47 -18.74
N ALA A 437 -15.05 -14.38 -18.43
CA ALA A 437 -14.74 -15.64 -17.76
C ALA A 437 -13.82 -16.53 -18.64
N LEU A 438 -14.10 -16.63 -19.94
CA LEU A 438 -13.25 -17.40 -20.88
C LEU A 438 -11.85 -16.79 -21.02
N SER A 439 -11.73 -15.46 -21.16
CA SER A 439 -10.41 -14.80 -21.20
C SER A 439 -9.61 -15.02 -19.91
N LYS A 440 -10.24 -14.93 -18.74
CA LYS A 440 -9.55 -15.18 -17.46
C LYS A 440 -9.25 -16.67 -17.26
N GLY A 441 -10.11 -17.59 -17.72
CA GLY A 441 -9.87 -19.03 -17.73
C GLY A 441 -8.62 -19.37 -18.55
N CYS A 442 -8.59 -18.95 -19.82
CA CYS A 442 -7.44 -19.13 -20.71
C CYS A 442 -6.13 -18.57 -20.12
N GLN A 443 -6.14 -17.36 -19.56
CA GLN A 443 -4.95 -16.82 -18.89
C GLN A 443 -4.49 -17.67 -17.70
N THR A 444 -5.42 -18.22 -16.91
CA THR A 444 -5.11 -19.08 -15.77
C THR A 444 -4.57 -20.44 -16.22
N GLU A 445 -5.11 -21.03 -17.28
CA GLU A 445 -4.61 -22.27 -17.90
C GLU A 445 -3.20 -22.09 -18.47
N VAL A 446 -2.96 -20.99 -19.21
CA VAL A 446 -1.62 -20.65 -19.73
C VAL A 446 -0.62 -20.51 -18.60
N ASN A 447 -0.95 -19.74 -17.54
CA ASN A 447 -0.07 -19.59 -16.38
C ASN A 447 0.23 -20.96 -15.76
N TYR A 448 -0.79 -21.77 -15.47
CA TYR A 448 -0.64 -23.11 -14.90
C TYR A 448 0.26 -24.01 -15.77
N PHE A 449 0.06 -24.01 -17.09
CA PHE A 449 0.88 -24.78 -18.03
C PHE A 449 2.34 -24.30 -18.08
N THR A 450 2.59 -22.99 -18.04
CA THR A 450 3.97 -22.44 -17.96
C THR A 450 4.68 -22.83 -16.66
N HIS A 451 3.96 -22.91 -15.53
CA HIS A 451 4.55 -23.35 -14.26
C HIS A 451 4.83 -24.87 -14.24
N VAL A 452 3.89 -25.70 -14.70
CA VAL A 452 4.08 -27.18 -14.76
C VAL A 452 5.22 -27.57 -15.71
N THR A 453 5.43 -26.83 -16.80
CA THR A 453 6.56 -27.07 -17.71
C THR A 453 7.90 -26.63 -17.11
N GLY A 454 7.94 -25.53 -16.34
CA GLY A 454 9.11 -25.09 -15.58
C GLY A 454 9.62 -26.13 -14.57
N ASP A 455 8.72 -26.68 -13.75
CA ASP A 455 9.07 -27.67 -12.71
C ASP A 455 9.58 -28.99 -13.30
N ASN A 456 9.10 -29.38 -14.49
CA ASN A 456 9.62 -30.51 -15.23
C ASN A 456 11.03 -30.26 -15.80
N THR A 457 11.35 -29.03 -16.22
CA THR A 457 12.72 -28.70 -16.65
C THR A 457 13.70 -28.65 -15.48
N ASP A 458 13.31 -28.08 -14.34
CA ASP A 458 14.18 -27.99 -13.15
C ASP A 458 14.38 -29.36 -12.47
N SER A 459 13.38 -30.23 -12.45
CA SER A 459 13.54 -31.61 -11.95
C SER A 459 14.44 -32.46 -12.86
N LEU A 460 14.35 -32.30 -14.20
CA LEU A 460 15.32 -32.87 -15.14
C LEU A 460 16.73 -32.30 -14.93
N PHE A 461 16.87 -30.99 -14.69
CA PHE A 461 18.16 -30.37 -14.40
C PHE A 461 18.75 -30.89 -13.09
N ARG A 462 17.94 -31.02 -12.02
CA ARG A 462 18.36 -31.63 -10.74
C ARG A 462 18.81 -33.09 -10.95
N LEU A 463 18.10 -33.89 -11.74
CA LEU A 463 18.49 -35.26 -12.08
C LEU A 463 19.82 -35.32 -12.84
N LEU A 464 19.99 -34.49 -13.88
CA LEU A 464 21.23 -34.40 -14.65
C LEU A 464 22.41 -33.92 -13.79
N HIS A 465 22.19 -32.90 -12.95
CA HIS A 465 23.23 -32.34 -12.09
C HIS A 465 23.62 -33.29 -10.94
N THR A 466 22.70 -34.13 -10.48
CA THR A 466 22.98 -35.20 -9.50
C THR A 466 23.73 -36.36 -10.15
N ARG A 467 23.44 -36.66 -11.44
CA ARG A 467 24.17 -37.68 -12.22
C ARG A 467 25.60 -37.22 -12.53
N MET A 468 25.80 -35.98 -12.98
CA MET A 468 27.14 -35.39 -13.17
C MET A 468 27.95 -35.22 -11.88
N ARG A 469 27.31 -35.22 -10.70
CA ARG A 469 28.03 -35.18 -9.41
C ARG A 469 28.59 -36.55 -8.97
N ARG A 470 28.24 -37.63 -9.67
CA ARG A 470 28.69 -39.00 -9.36
C ARG A 470 30.02 -39.37 -10.05
N ASP A 471 30.36 -38.69 -11.14
CA ASP A 471 31.50 -39.02 -12.02
C ASP A 471 32.63 -37.97 -12.01
N ARG A 472 33.12 -37.58 -10.81
CA ARG A 472 34.41 -36.86 -10.69
C ARG A 472 35.36 -37.55 -9.69
N PRO A 473 36.63 -37.80 -10.06
CA PRO A 473 37.66 -38.21 -9.12
C PRO A 473 37.96 -37.10 -8.10
N ARG A 474 38.46 -37.51 -6.92
CA ARG A 474 39.06 -36.59 -5.93
C ARG A 474 40.52 -36.32 -6.31
N GLU A 475 40.85 -35.06 -6.58
CA GLU A 475 42.23 -34.57 -6.55
C GLU A 475 42.41 -33.49 -5.48
N ARG A 476 43.67 -33.25 -5.08
CA ARG A 476 44.09 -32.70 -3.79
C ARG A 476 45.25 -31.74 -3.99
N SER A 477 45.28 -30.65 -3.22
CA SER A 477 46.31 -29.58 -3.27
C SER A 477 46.26 -28.73 -4.57
N GLU A 478 46.69 -27.47 -4.61
CA GLU A 478 47.63 -26.77 -3.71
C GLU A 478 47.46 -25.23 -3.74
N ASN A 479 47.84 -24.57 -2.64
CA ASN A 479 48.24 -23.16 -2.49
C ASN A 479 47.43 -22.00 -3.14
N ALA A 480 46.69 -21.28 -2.29
CA ALA A 480 46.56 -19.82 -2.36
C ALA A 480 46.69 -19.22 -0.93
N SER A 481 47.46 -18.15 -0.78
CA SER A 481 47.93 -17.62 0.50
C SER A 481 46.93 -16.71 1.22
N ARG A 482 47.06 -16.66 2.56
CA ARG A 482 46.32 -15.83 3.51
C ARG A 482 46.06 -14.39 3.04
N ILE A 483 44.80 -13.96 3.12
CA ILE A 483 44.42 -12.72 3.84
C ILE A 483 43.30 -13.10 4.80
N LYS A 484 43.47 -12.84 6.11
CA LYS A 484 42.47 -13.09 7.14
C LYS A 484 41.76 -11.78 7.43
N MET A 485 40.53 -11.61 6.94
CA MET A 485 39.62 -10.57 7.41
C MET A 485 38.67 -11.21 8.43
N GLU A 486 38.91 -10.95 9.72
CA GLU A 486 37.91 -11.20 10.77
C GLU A 486 36.90 -10.07 10.79
N SER A 487 35.98 -10.08 9.82
CA SER A 487 34.70 -9.38 9.96
C SER A 487 33.80 -10.24 10.84
N LYS A 488 33.75 -9.94 12.13
CA LYS A 488 32.87 -10.60 13.10
C LYS A 488 31.61 -9.77 13.35
N CYS A 489 30.87 -9.50 12.27
CA CYS A 489 29.48 -9.05 12.27
C CYS A 489 28.74 -9.75 11.12
N ASP A 490 27.51 -10.20 11.36
CA ASP A 490 26.73 -10.92 10.35
C ASP A 490 26.34 -10.03 9.17
N GLU A 491 27.08 -10.12 8.05
CA GLU A 491 26.83 -9.38 6.80
C GLU A 491 25.44 -9.64 6.17
N HIS A 492 24.67 -10.60 6.70
CA HIS A 492 23.36 -10.99 6.20
C HIS A 492 22.21 -10.00 6.45
N HIS A 493 22.30 -9.13 7.47
CA HIS A 493 21.16 -8.29 7.88
C HIS A 493 21.12 -6.87 7.27
N LEU A 494 22.18 -6.43 6.59
CA LEU A 494 22.29 -5.04 6.08
C LEU A 494 21.38 -4.69 4.88
N TYR A 495 20.69 -5.67 4.29
CA TYR A 495 20.07 -5.56 2.96
C TYR A 495 18.53 -5.43 2.97
N ARG A 496 17.90 -5.31 4.15
CA ARG A 496 16.44 -5.23 4.23
C ARG A 496 15.95 -3.85 3.78
N ARG A 497 14.89 -3.83 2.96
CA ARG A 497 14.24 -2.61 2.44
C ARG A 497 13.71 -1.69 3.55
N GLU A 498 13.50 -2.26 4.74
CA GLU A 498 13.11 -1.60 5.98
C GLU A 498 14.23 -0.73 6.59
N PHE A 499 15.49 -1.15 6.50
CA PHE A 499 16.63 -0.37 7.01
C PHE A 499 16.65 1.04 6.41
N TYR A 500 16.33 1.16 5.12
CA TYR A 500 16.18 2.45 4.43
C TYR A 500 15.06 3.35 4.98
N VAL A 501 13.99 2.75 5.53
CA VAL A 501 12.87 3.47 6.17
C VAL A 501 13.30 4.08 7.51
N LEU A 502 14.23 3.43 8.23
CA LEU A 502 14.79 3.95 9.49
C LEU A 502 15.53 5.27 9.29
N TRP A 503 16.24 5.40 8.16
CA TRP A 503 16.98 6.60 7.80
C TRP A 503 16.11 7.67 7.09
N CYS A 504 14.81 7.44 6.91
CA CYS A 504 13.91 8.43 6.32
C CYS A 504 13.50 9.50 7.35
N ALA A 505 14.08 10.70 7.23
CA ALA A 505 13.67 11.89 8.01
C ALA A 505 12.25 12.42 7.70
N GLY A 506 11.43 11.68 6.95
CA GLY A 506 10.01 11.98 6.70
C GLY A 506 9.15 11.60 7.90
N ILE A 507 8.07 12.35 8.12
CA ILE A 507 7.15 12.15 9.24
C ILE A 507 6.27 10.93 8.93
N LYS A 508 6.57 9.80 9.57
CA LYS A 508 5.52 8.86 9.99
C LYS A 508 5.05 9.31 11.38
N GLU A 509 3.77 9.09 11.69
CA GLU A 509 3.16 9.52 12.95
C GLU A 509 3.66 8.73 14.18
N GLU A 510 4.36 7.61 13.96
CA GLU A 510 5.04 6.82 14.98
C GLU A 510 6.52 6.63 14.60
N PRO A 511 7.48 6.77 15.53
CA PRO A 511 8.88 6.41 15.28
C PRO A 511 9.00 4.89 15.08
N PRO A 512 9.90 4.41 14.21
CA PRO A 512 10.19 2.99 14.12
C PRO A 512 10.87 2.53 15.41
N VAL A 513 10.54 1.32 15.87
CA VAL A 513 11.10 0.72 17.11
C VAL A 513 12.61 0.43 16.97
N GLU A 514 13.14 0.43 15.75
CA GLU A 514 14.51 0.05 15.42
C GLU A 514 15.49 1.27 15.40
N SER A 515 16.49 1.23 16.27
CA SER A 515 17.60 2.21 16.32
C SER A 515 18.82 1.73 15.53
N VAL A 516 19.54 2.65 14.88
CA VAL A 516 20.75 2.35 14.09
C VAL A 516 21.83 3.41 14.30
N ILE A 517 23.06 2.95 14.55
CA ILE A 517 24.25 3.80 14.61
C ILE A 517 25.30 3.28 13.63
N VAL A 518 25.86 4.17 12.81
CA VAL A 518 27.06 3.92 12.01
C VAL A 518 28.19 4.72 12.65
N CYS A 519 29.25 4.06 13.09
CA CYS A 519 30.44 4.73 13.62
C CYS A 519 31.62 4.49 12.67
N SER A 520 32.32 5.58 12.32
CA SER A 520 33.63 5.58 11.69
C SER A 520 34.65 6.04 12.72
N THR A 521 35.62 5.17 13.04
CA THR A 521 36.73 5.46 13.95
C THR A 521 38.01 5.61 13.15
N THR A 522 38.69 6.75 13.28
CA THR A 522 40.05 6.98 12.79
C THR A 522 41.02 7.04 13.98
N VAL A 523 42.07 6.23 13.89
CA VAL A 523 43.13 6.12 14.91
C VAL A 523 44.47 6.48 14.26
N ASP A 524 45.24 7.31 14.96
CA ASP A 524 46.65 7.67 14.71
C ASP A 524 47.02 8.01 13.25
N GLU A 525 47.10 9.33 12.98
CA GLU A 525 47.52 9.99 11.72
C GLU A 525 46.92 9.38 10.43
N GLY A 526 45.65 8.96 10.49
CA GLY A 526 44.85 8.59 9.32
C GLY A 526 45.22 7.25 8.67
N SER A 527 45.94 6.39 9.38
CA SER A 527 46.44 5.11 8.84
C SER A 527 45.35 4.05 8.63
N THR A 528 44.32 4.00 9.49
CA THR A 528 43.18 3.09 9.36
C THR A 528 41.86 3.75 9.76
N THR A 529 40.82 3.55 8.95
CA THR A 529 39.43 3.91 9.27
C THR A 529 38.62 2.63 9.45
N ILE A 530 38.10 2.40 10.65
CA ILE A 530 37.23 1.25 10.96
C ILE A 530 35.79 1.75 10.95
N ILE A 531 34.95 1.15 10.11
CA ILE A 531 33.51 1.44 10.06
C ILE A 531 32.76 0.27 10.71
N ARG A 532 31.95 0.56 11.74
CA ARG A 532 31.05 -0.40 12.38
C ARG A 532 29.60 0.10 12.33
N ILE A 533 28.67 -0.84 12.33
CA ILE A 533 27.23 -0.57 12.27
C ILE A 533 26.56 -1.36 13.40
N PHE A 534 25.81 -0.64 14.23
CA PHE A 534 25.05 -1.16 15.36
C PHE A 534 23.56 -1.04 15.04
N HIS A 535 22.80 -2.10 15.31
CA HIS A 535 21.38 -2.20 14.98
C HIS A 535 20.61 -2.79 16.17
N SER A 536 19.37 -2.34 16.36
CA SER A 536 18.41 -2.93 17.30
C SER A 536 17.19 -3.38 16.53
N LEU A 537 16.86 -4.67 16.59
CA LEU A 537 15.62 -5.22 16.06
C LEU A 537 14.50 -5.15 17.11
N GLU A 538 13.25 -5.25 16.67
CA GLU A 538 12.09 -5.38 17.56
C GLU A 538 12.20 -6.68 18.39
N GLY A 539 12.42 -6.53 19.71
CA GLY A 539 12.65 -7.65 20.65
C GLY A 539 14.11 -7.86 21.08
N ASP A 540 15.07 -7.06 20.62
CA ASP A 540 16.44 -7.06 21.17
C ASP A 540 16.47 -6.55 22.62
N ALA A 541 17.32 -7.16 23.45
CA ALA A 541 17.47 -6.79 24.87
C ALA A 541 18.31 -5.52 25.13
N LEU A 542 19.04 -5.04 24.12
CA LEU A 542 19.88 -3.83 24.17
C LEU A 542 19.63 -3.00 22.92
N ARG A 543 19.56 -1.68 23.09
CA ARG A 543 19.38 -0.73 21.99
C ARG A 543 20.72 -0.44 21.29
N ALA A 544 20.71 0.13 20.07
CA ALA A 544 21.93 0.24 19.26
C ALA A 544 22.98 1.23 19.82
N ASP A 545 22.52 2.20 20.61
CA ASP A 545 23.29 3.15 21.40
C ASP A 545 23.97 2.47 22.60
N GLU A 546 23.29 1.56 23.30
CA GLU A 546 23.87 0.73 24.36
C GLU A 546 24.91 -0.26 23.81
N LYS A 547 24.60 -0.97 22.71
CA LYS A 547 25.54 -1.85 22.00
C LYS A 547 26.80 -1.09 21.52
N PHE A 548 26.65 0.19 21.17
CA PHE A 548 27.80 1.05 20.83
C PHE A 548 28.63 1.39 22.07
N LEU A 549 28.00 1.76 23.21
CA LEU A 549 28.70 2.06 24.48
C LEU A 549 29.49 0.85 25.02
N GLU A 550 28.87 -0.33 25.02
CA GLU A 550 29.55 -1.58 25.42
C GLU A 550 30.74 -1.88 24.49
N TRP A 551 30.61 -1.59 23.19
CA TRP A 551 31.71 -1.77 22.26
C TRP A 551 32.88 -0.80 22.51
N ILE A 552 32.61 0.51 22.56
CA ILE A 552 33.67 1.52 22.65
C ILE A 552 34.42 1.50 24.00
N SER A 553 33.76 1.07 25.07
CA SER A 553 34.41 0.86 26.38
C SER A 553 35.34 -0.36 26.42
N ASN A 554 35.09 -1.37 25.58
CA ASN A 554 35.79 -2.66 25.63
C ASN A 554 36.74 -2.94 24.44
N ASP A 555 36.73 -2.13 23.37
CA ASP A 555 37.58 -2.40 22.20
C ASP A 555 39.07 -2.05 22.45
N PRO A 556 39.99 -3.02 22.33
CA PRO A 556 41.42 -2.78 22.57
C PRO A 556 42.02 -1.69 21.68
N TYR A 557 41.55 -1.53 20.44
CA TYR A 557 42.08 -0.53 19.53
C TYR A 557 41.75 0.91 19.97
N VAL A 558 40.65 1.09 20.70
CA VAL A 558 40.26 2.39 21.28
C VAL A 558 40.97 2.63 22.61
N SER A 559 41.25 1.57 23.37
CA SER A 559 41.98 1.68 24.64
C SER A 559 43.47 1.98 24.44
N GLU A 560 44.10 1.49 23.38
CA GLU A 560 45.54 1.67 23.10
C GLU A 560 45.89 2.93 22.26
N SER A 561 44.92 3.56 21.58
CA SER A 561 45.15 4.70 20.68
C SER A 561 45.53 6.01 21.38
N SER A 562 46.49 6.76 20.82
CA SER A 562 46.89 8.09 21.33
C SER A 562 46.00 9.24 20.83
N THR A 563 45.56 9.14 19.57
CA THR A 563 44.63 10.07 18.95
C THR A 563 43.39 9.31 18.46
N LEU A 564 42.20 9.83 18.78
CA LEU A 564 40.92 9.15 18.52
C LEU A 564 39.93 10.13 17.88
N GLU A 565 39.60 9.89 16.62
CA GLU A 565 38.57 10.60 15.88
C GLU A 565 37.35 9.68 15.69
N LEU A 566 36.18 10.16 16.11
CA LEU A 566 34.91 9.44 16.06
C LEU A 566 33.87 10.23 15.27
N GLU A 567 33.52 9.73 14.08
CA GLU A 567 32.35 10.20 13.33
C GLU A 567 31.20 9.20 13.57
N ILE A 568 30.19 9.63 14.32
CA ILE A 568 29.02 8.83 14.70
C ILE A 568 27.81 9.35 13.95
N ILE A 569 27.11 8.49 13.22
CA ILE A 569 25.89 8.84 12.49
C ILE A 569 24.73 8.00 13.04
N ALA A 570 23.77 8.65 13.68
CA ALA A 570 22.61 8.01 14.31
C ALA A 570 21.31 8.33 13.54
N ASN A 571 20.43 7.34 13.42
CA ASN A 571 19.11 7.54 12.80
C ASN A 571 18.20 8.46 13.65
N GLU A 572 18.35 8.42 14.97
CA GLU A 572 17.60 9.23 15.94
C GLU A 572 18.52 9.88 16.97
N SER A 573 18.00 10.84 17.74
CA SER A 573 18.74 11.44 18.86
C SER A 573 18.90 10.42 19.99
N PRO A 574 20.07 10.38 20.65
CA PRO A 574 20.27 9.52 21.81
C PRO A 574 19.38 9.96 22.99
N PRO A 575 19.01 9.02 23.88
CA PRO A 575 18.30 9.32 25.12
C PRO A 575 19.24 10.00 26.13
N PHE A 576 18.68 10.54 27.21
CA PHE A 576 19.46 11.12 28.31
C PHE A 576 20.46 10.12 28.93
N SER A 577 20.05 8.86 29.16
CA SER A 577 20.90 7.81 29.75
C SER A 577 22.21 7.58 28.98
N PHE A 578 22.11 7.40 27.66
CA PHE A 578 23.27 7.33 26.77
C PHE A 578 24.09 8.62 26.82
N SER A 579 23.42 9.77 26.76
CA SER A 579 24.07 11.08 26.68
C SER A 579 24.96 11.33 27.90
N ASN A 580 24.50 10.92 29.08
CA ASN A 580 25.29 10.98 30.32
C ASN A 580 26.48 10.01 30.29
N ALA A 581 26.22 8.71 30.10
CA ALA A 581 27.27 7.68 30.10
C ALA A 581 28.35 7.90 29.03
N PHE A 582 27.97 8.45 27.86
CA PHE A 582 28.92 8.78 26.80
C PHE A 582 29.75 10.02 27.14
N CYS A 583 29.17 11.04 27.80
CA CYS A 583 29.96 12.17 28.32
C CYS A 583 30.99 11.72 29.35
N ASP A 584 30.60 10.85 30.29
CA ASP A 584 31.50 10.31 31.32
C ASP A 584 32.66 9.51 30.70
N LEU A 585 32.37 8.69 29.69
CA LEU A 585 33.39 7.97 28.92
C LEU A 585 34.37 8.95 28.24
N ILE A 586 33.86 9.98 27.55
CA ILE A 586 34.69 10.98 26.87
C ILE A 586 35.50 11.82 27.87
N ALA A 587 34.98 12.07 29.08
CA ALA A 587 35.73 12.68 30.17
C ALA A 587 36.90 11.79 30.61
N SER A 588 36.66 10.48 30.84
CA SER A 588 37.70 9.52 31.23
C SER A 588 38.83 9.41 30.19
N PHE A 589 38.53 9.53 28.89
CA PHE A 589 39.55 9.55 27.84
C PHE A 589 40.38 10.84 27.85
N LYS A 590 39.79 11.99 28.20
CA LYS A 590 40.52 13.26 28.34
C LYS A 590 41.40 13.26 29.60
N GLU A 591 40.95 12.64 30.69
CA GLU A 591 41.75 12.43 31.90
C GLU A 591 42.96 11.53 31.62
N ALA A 592 42.82 10.56 30.73
CA ALA A 592 43.91 9.71 30.23
C ALA A 592 44.82 10.39 29.17
N GLU A 593 44.82 11.72 29.10
CA GLU A 593 45.59 12.56 28.15
C GLU A 593 45.37 12.26 26.65
N LYS A 594 44.31 11.53 26.26
CA LYS A 594 44.03 11.24 24.85
C LYS A 594 43.45 12.46 24.13
N THR A 595 43.90 12.71 22.90
CA THR A 595 43.26 13.70 22.05
C THR A 595 42.05 13.08 21.36
N VAL A 596 40.85 13.38 21.86
CA VAL A 596 39.59 12.85 21.33
C VAL A 596 38.80 13.94 20.61
N GLN A 597 38.42 13.68 19.36
CA GLN A 597 37.46 14.48 18.59
C GLN A 597 36.24 13.63 18.26
N VAL A 598 35.04 14.14 18.55
CA VAL A 598 33.77 13.42 18.29
C VAL A 598 32.82 14.33 17.53
N GLU A 599 32.35 13.87 16.37
CA GLU A 599 31.20 14.45 15.66
C GLU A 599 30.03 13.47 15.70
N LEU A 600 28.90 13.90 16.27
CA LEU A 600 27.65 13.14 16.31
C LEU A 600 26.64 13.77 15.33
N LYS A 601 26.34 13.02 14.26
CA LYS A 601 25.45 13.40 13.17
C LYS A 601 24.08 12.75 13.34
N ILE A 602 23.04 13.56 13.48
CA ILE A 602 21.67 13.09 13.81
C ILE A 602 20.74 13.26 12.59
N VAL A 603 19.94 12.24 12.27
CA VAL A 603 18.92 12.30 11.19
C VAL A 603 17.56 12.80 11.68
N ARG A 604 17.06 12.29 12.82
CA ARG A 604 15.79 12.68 13.44
C ARG A 604 15.99 13.07 14.90
N LEU A 605 15.25 14.08 15.37
CA LEU A 605 15.09 14.39 16.80
C LEU A 605 13.80 13.72 17.27
N THR A 606 13.89 12.89 18.30
CA THR A 606 12.79 12.14 18.93
C THR A 606 12.62 12.56 20.39
N ASN A 607 11.39 12.56 20.88
CA ASN A 607 11.02 12.85 22.27
C ASN A 607 11.65 14.15 22.79
N ILE A 608 11.36 15.25 22.09
CA ILE A 608 12.02 16.58 22.20
C ILE A 608 10.98 17.74 22.11
N GLU A 609 9.69 17.40 22.13
CA GLU A 609 8.55 18.31 22.10
C GLU A 609 8.65 19.39 23.19
N GLU A 610 8.46 20.66 22.81
CA GLU A 610 8.71 21.77 23.75
C GLU A 610 7.67 21.89 24.87
N TRP A 611 6.51 21.25 24.70
CA TRP A 611 5.32 21.37 25.54
C TRP A 611 5.12 20.19 26.50
N GLU A 612 5.98 19.18 26.42
CA GLU A 612 5.92 17.97 27.25
C GLU A 612 7.11 17.97 28.22
N GLU A 613 6.82 17.99 29.52
CA GLU A 613 7.85 18.08 30.58
C GLU A 613 8.68 16.78 30.68
N GLU A 614 8.06 15.63 30.41
CA GLU A 614 8.70 14.30 30.34
C GLU A 614 9.91 14.23 29.39
N TYR A 615 10.00 15.17 28.44
CA TYR A 615 11.06 15.25 27.45
C TYR A 615 12.07 16.39 27.71
N GLU A 616 12.09 17.01 28.90
CA GLU A 616 13.14 17.96 29.28
C GLU A 616 14.51 17.26 29.39
N ASP A 617 14.58 16.07 30.01
CA ASP A 617 15.80 15.26 30.14
C ASP A 617 16.52 14.99 28.81
N ASN A 618 15.80 14.62 27.75
CA ASN A 618 16.42 14.37 26.43
C ASN A 618 16.98 15.66 25.80
N ARG A 619 16.36 16.81 26.05
CA ARG A 619 16.86 18.12 25.61
C ARG A 619 18.11 18.50 26.38
N ASP A 620 18.18 18.17 27.66
CA ASP A 620 19.36 18.39 28.51
C ASP A 620 20.51 17.42 28.21
N GLY A 621 20.23 16.17 27.85
CA GLY A 621 21.25 15.24 27.33
C GLY A 621 21.97 15.77 26.09
N LEU A 622 21.23 16.34 25.13
CA LEU A 622 21.81 17.00 23.96
C LEU A 622 22.60 18.26 24.31
N ARG A 623 22.21 19.03 25.33
CA ARG A 623 22.99 20.17 25.84
C ARG A 623 24.29 19.69 26.51
N TYR A 624 24.22 18.61 27.27
CA TYR A 624 25.36 18.04 27.99
C TYR A 624 26.43 17.52 27.02
N LEU A 625 26.04 16.74 26.00
CA LEU A 625 26.92 16.31 24.90
C LEU A 625 27.67 17.50 24.26
N HIS A 626 26.94 18.57 23.94
CA HIS A 626 27.54 19.79 23.37
C HIS A 626 28.50 20.49 24.35
N SER A 627 28.18 20.54 25.65
CA SER A 627 29.05 21.15 26.67
C SER A 627 30.36 20.37 26.90
N THR A 628 30.32 19.05 26.75
CA THR A 628 31.51 18.16 26.80
C THR A 628 32.40 18.29 25.55
N GLY A 629 32.02 19.14 24.57
CA GLY A 629 32.81 19.44 23.37
C GLY A 629 32.57 18.47 22.21
N ILE A 630 31.47 17.71 22.23
CA ILE A 630 31.07 16.84 21.11
C ILE A 630 30.37 17.71 20.06
N LEU A 631 30.81 17.63 18.81
CA LEU A 631 30.23 18.40 17.72
C LEU A 631 28.89 17.78 17.28
N LEU A 632 27.78 18.41 17.66
CA LEU A 632 26.45 18.00 17.23
C LEU A 632 26.07 18.63 15.89
N SER A 633 25.85 17.82 14.87
CA SER A 633 25.41 18.29 13.55
C SER A 633 24.25 17.45 12.98
N PRO A 634 23.39 18.02 12.11
CA PRO A 634 22.39 17.24 11.37
C PRO A 634 23.01 16.66 10.09
N VAL A 635 22.67 15.40 9.77
CA VAL A 635 23.19 14.69 8.58
C VAL A 635 22.92 15.49 7.30
N SER A 636 24.00 15.92 6.63
CA SER A 636 23.94 16.73 5.41
C SER A 636 23.84 15.87 4.16
N GLY A 637 23.57 16.51 3.01
CA GLY A 637 23.56 15.82 1.71
C GLY A 637 24.91 15.19 1.31
N LYS A 638 26.04 15.62 1.91
CA LYS A 638 27.35 14.99 1.71
C LYS A 638 27.46 13.69 2.52
N ASP A 639 27.10 13.76 3.80
CA ASP A 639 27.09 12.61 4.72
C ASP A 639 26.11 11.53 4.23
N TRP A 640 24.98 11.95 3.65
CA TRP A 640 24.05 11.04 2.95
C TRP A 640 24.66 10.35 1.73
N GLY A 641 25.55 11.04 1.00
CA GLY A 641 26.32 10.45 -0.09
C GLY A 641 27.33 9.41 0.39
N TYR A 642 27.95 9.66 1.54
CA TYR A 642 28.87 8.74 2.22
C TYR A 642 28.14 7.50 2.77
N LEU A 643 27.03 7.69 3.50
CA LEU A 643 26.14 6.61 3.94
C LEU A 643 25.67 5.75 2.75
N ARG A 644 25.22 6.36 1.65
CA ARG A 644 24.82 5.62 0.44
C ARG A 644 25.97 4.78 -0.14
N GLN A 645 27.21 5.25 -0.05
CA GLN A 645 28.39 4.51 -0.51
C GLN A 645 28.72 3.32 0.42
N ILE A 646 28.59 3.49 1.74
CA ILE A 646 28.73 2.40 2.73
C ILE A 646 27.64 1.34 2.52
N LEU A 647 26.38 1.76 2.38
CA LEU A 647 25.20 0.91 2.20
C LEU A 647 25.03 0.38 0.76
N ARG A 648 25.97 0.69 -0.15
CA ARG A 648 26.06 0.19 -1.54
C ARG A 648 24.82 0.39 -2.43
N GLU A 649 23.98 1.39 -2.17
CA GLU A 649 22.70 1.56 -2.88
C GLU A 649 22.76 2.54 -4.09
N ASN A 650 22.04 2.20 -5.18
CA ASN A 650 22.10 2.91 -6.48
C ASN A 650 20.78 3.55 -6.95
N LYS A 651 19.66 3.47 -6.19
CA LYS A 651 18.35 4.00 -6.62
C LYS A 651 17.57 4.66 -5.47
N GLY A 652 17.51 6.00 -5.47
CA GLY A 652 16.57 6.75 -4.60
C GLY A 652 17.10 8.12 -4.18
N ASN A 653 16.42 9.20 -4.58
CA ASN A 653 16.67 10.55 -4.06
C ASN A 653 15.70 10.85 -2.91
N LEU A 654 16.02 10.38 -1.71
CA LEU A 654 15.25 10.67 -0.47
C LEU A 654 15.93 11.67 0.48
N TYR A 655 17.11 12.22 0.15
CA TYR A 655 17.62 13.38 0.89
C TYR A 655 16.67 14.57 0.68
N GLN A 656 15.87 14.86 1.69
CA GLN A 656 14.99 16.03 1.73
C GLN A 656 15.70 17.17 2.45
N GLU A 657 16.26 18.11 1.69
CA GLU A 657 16.96 19.28 2.20
C GLU A 657 16.09 20.10 3.19
N ASN A 658 14.77 20.11 2.98
CA ASN A 658 13.81 20.71 3.90
C ASN A 658 13.83 20.09 5.31
N ASN A 659 14.09 18.79 5.44
CA ASN A 659 14.12 18.12 6.75
C ASN A 659 15.47 18.34 7.45
N TYR A 660 16.58 18.33 6.71
CA TYR A 660 17.88 18.82 7.20
C TYR A 660 17.74 20.25 7.78
N LEU A 661 17.06 21.16 7.07
CA LEU A 661 16.82 22.52 7.55
C LEU A 661 15.89 22.59 8.78
N LYS A 662 14.89 21.70 8.91
CA LYS A 662 14.03 21.60 10.11
C LYS A 662 14.82 21.12 11.33
N VAL A 663 15.54 20.00 11.20
CA VAL A 663 16.35 19.41 12.27
C VAL A 663 17.44 20.39 12.70
N ARG A 664 18.16 21.01 11.76
CA ARG A 664 19.15 22.05 12.04
C ARG A 664 18.59 23.21 12.85
N LYS A 665 17.40 23.71 12.49
CA LYS A 665 16.72 24.78 13.24
C LYS A 665 16.37 24.34 14.65
N ARG A 666 15.73 23.18 14.82
CA ARG A 666 15.35 22.64 16.15
C ARG A 666 16.58 22.39 17.04
N LEU A 667 17.59 21.66 16.55
CA LEU A 667 18.85 21.40 17.27
C LEU A 667 19.53 22.72 17.69
N SER A 668 19.60 23.70 16.79
CA SER A 668 20.17 25.01 17.10
C SER A 668 19.36 25.81 18.13
N LYS A 669 18.06 25.53 18.31
CA LYS A 669 17.21 26.16 19.33
C LYS A 669 17.44 25.53 20.70
N ILE A 670 17.58 24.20 20.76
CA ILE A 670 17.87 23.44 21.99
C ILE A 670 19.22 23.84 22.58
N ILE A 671 20.27 23.86 21.75
CA ILE A 671 21.64 24.24 22.16
C ILE A 671 21.74 25.72 22.56
N LYS A 672 20.96 26.61 21.93
CA LYS A 672 21.00 28.06 22.21
C LYS A 672 20.13 28.52 23.38
N ASN A 673 19.33 27.65 23.98
CA ASN A 673 18.44 28.01 25.08
C ASN A 673 19.06 27.54 26.40
N PRO A 674 19.74 28.41 27.18
CA PRO A 674 20.43 28.01 28.40
C PRO A 674 19.48 28.17 29.58
N LYS A 675 18.90 27.06 30.06
CA LYS A 675 18.63 26.91 31.49
C LYS A 675 19.94 26.44 32.15
N ASP A 676 20.17 26.84 33.39
CA ASP A 676 21.50 26.84 33.98
C ASP A 676 22.17 25.45 34.11
N VAL A 677 23.39 25.32 33.57
CA VAL A 677 24.24 24.12 33.67
C VAL A 677 24.99 24.06 35.02
N SER A 678 24.57 24.85 36.01
CA SER A 678 25.29 25.03 37.29
C SER A 678 24.76 24.16 38.45
N THR A 679 23.75 23.32 38.22
CA THR A 679 23.15 22.45 39.24
C THR A 679 23.06 20.99 38.79
N TRP A 680 24.20 20.31 38.71
CA TRP A 680 24.28 18.86 38.48
C TRP A 680 24.93 18.20 39.70
N PRO A 681 24.31 17.20 40.34
CA PRO A 681 24.86 16.54 41.53
C PRO A 681 25.93 15.50 41.16
N GLU A 682 27.01 15.42 41.94
CA GLU A 682 27.92 14.29 41.93
C GLU A 682 27.18 13.02 42.35
N VAL A 683 26.95 12.08 41.42
CA VAL A 683 26.42 10.76 41.74
C VAL A 683 27.58 9.84 42.14
N LYS A 684 27.55 9.38 43.39
CA LYS A 684 28.54 8.44 43.92
C LYS A 684 28.53 7.13 43.14
N SER A 685 29.71 6.60 42.88
CA SER A 685 29.89 5.22 42.45
C SER A 685 29.40 4.24 43.53
N THR A 686 28.42 3.42 43.19
CA THR A 686 28.08 2.19 43.93
C THR A 686 28.40 0.98 43.08
N THR A 687 29.69 0.62 43.07
CA THR A 687 30.11 -0.76 42.84
C THR A 687 29.88 -1.52 44.13
N GLU A 688 28.84 -2.33 44.21
CA GLU A 688 28.85 -3.49 45.12
C GLU A 688 27.98 -4.62 44.59
N THR A 689 28.67 -5.75 44.37
CA THR A 689 28.21 -7.03 43.83
C THR A 689 27.03 -7.65 44.57
N GLU A 690 26.15 -8.33 43.84
CA GLU A 690 25.30 -9.37 44.41
C GLU A 690 26.16 -10.48 45.05
N THR A 691 25.75 -11.00 46.20
CA THR A 691 25.87 -12.44 46.48
C THR A 691 24.80 -12.89 47.48
N SER A 692 24.27 -14.07 47.25
CA SER A 692 23.11 -14.65 47.92
C SER A 692 23.48 -15.42 49.20
N THR A 693 22.54 -15.58 50.15
CA THR A 693 21.83 -16.86 50.42
C THR A 693 21.11 -16.95 51.78
N ILE A 694 20.02 -17.75 51.78
CA ILE A 694 19.56 -18.69 52.82
C ILE A 694 18.63 -18.21 53.97
N ASP A 695 17.39 -18.71 53.84
CA ASP A 695 16.45 -19.29 54.82
C ASP A 695 15.91 -18.51 56.03
N SER A 696 14.57 -18.37 56.12
CA SER A 696 13.77 -19.39 56.84
C SER A 696 12.23 -19.21 56.70
N GLU A 697 11.56 -20.36 56.82
CA GLU A 697 10.17 -20.68 57.23
C GLU A 697 9.39 -19.62 58.05
N THR A 698 8.05 -19.55 58.11
CA THR A 698 6.96 -20.46 57.67
C THR A 698 5.63 -19.70 57.50
N ILE A 699 4.63 -20.36 56.91
CA ILE A 699 3.22 -19.91 56.81
C ILE A 699 2.51 -20.06 58.17
N ASP A 700 1.60 -19.15 58.52
CA ASP A 700 0.43 -19.51 59.33
C ASP A 700 -0.82 -18.65 59.02
N VAL A 701 -1.99 -19.17 59.39
CA VAL A 701 -3.34 -18.78 58.96
C VAL A 701 -4.19 -18.36 60.16
N GLU A 702 -5.06 -17.34 60.05
CA GLU A 702 -6.47 -17.39 60.54
C GLU A 702 -7.29 -16.09 60.33
N THR A 703 -8.58 -16.17 60.64
CA THR A 703 -9.68 -15.25 60.30
C THR A 703 -10.45 -14.76 61.54
N MET A 704 -11.06 -13.57 61.48
CA MET A 704 -12.25 -13.11 62.26
C MET A 704 -12.65 -11.69 61.76
N THR A 705 -13.76 -11.48 61.04
CA THR A 705 -15.14 -11.15 61.51
C THR A 705 -15.29 -9.84 62.30
N ASP A 706 -15.97 -8.83 61.74
CA ASP A 706 -17.36 -8.48 62.13
C ASP A 706 -18.00 -7.32 61.32
N ILE A 707 -19.34 -7.21 61.44
CA ILE A 707 -20.31 -6.44 60.64
C ILE A 707 -21.13 -5.54 61.62
N PRO A 708 -21.55 -4.29 61.30
CA PRO A 708 -22.97 -4.07 60.89
C PRO A 708 -23.31 -2.87 59.98
N GLU A 709 -24.54 -2.95 59.46
CA GLU A 709 -25.26 -2.05 58.57
C GLU A 709 -25.66 -0.69 59.19
N LYS A 710 -25.85 0.35 58.35
CA LYS A 710 -27.16 1.01 58.16
C LYS A 710 -27.17 2.02 57.00
N GLY A 711 -28.37 2.26 56.47
CA GLY A 711 -28.65 3.11 55.31
C GLY A 711 -29.08 4.56 55.63
N PRO A 712 -29.97 5.19 54.83
CA PRO A 712 -29.68 6.52 54.28
C PRO A 712 -30.69 7.62 54.67
N GLU A 713 -30.34 8.89 54.42
CA GLU A 713 -31.29 10.01 54.41
C GLU A 713 -31.11 10.92 53.18
N GLN A 714 -32.23 11.27 52.56
CA GLN A 714 -32.40 12.43 51.67
C GLN A 714 -33.15 13.51 52.47
N GLU A 715 -32.89 14.80 52.22
CA GLU A 715 -33.89 15.85 51.92
C GLU A 715 -33.28 17.25 52.04
N SER A 716 -33.57 18.13 51.07
CA SER A 716 -34.44 19.30 51.30
C SER A 716 -34.53 20.17 50.04
N ASN A 717 -35.75 20.35 49.51
CA ASN A 717 -36.06 21.38 48.53
C ASN A 717 -36.20 22.76 49.20
N SER A 718 -36.12 23.83 48.41
CA SER A 718 -36.84 25.08 48.69
C SER A 718 -37.40 25.68 47.40
N GLU A 719 -38.72 25.80 47.34
CA GLU A 719 -39.47 26.40 46.22
C GLU A 719 -39.44 27.93 46.26
N SER A 720 -39.76 28.56 45.13
CA SER A 720 -40.48 29.85 45.11
C SER A 720 -41.41 29.94 43.91
N SER A 721 -42.70 30.15 44.17
CA SER A 721 -43.73 30.65 43.23
C SER A 721 -43.35 32.06 42.72
N SER A 722 -44.05 32.81 41.85
CA SER A 722 -45.46 32.90 41.37
C SER A 722 -45.50 34.04 40.32
N ASP A 723 -46.41 34.21 39.35
CA ASP A 723 -47.51 33.43 38.71
C ASP A 723 -47.84 34.16 37.34
N ASP A 724 -48.95 33.82 36.66
CA ASP A 724 -49.71 34.57 35.60
C ASP A 724 -48.95 35.52 34.62
N GLU A 725 -48.87 35.27 33.30
CA GLU A 725 -49.97 35.34 32.30
C GLU A 725 -49.65 34.55 31.00
#